data_AF-A0A0T5P681-F1
#
_entry.id   AF-A0A0T5P681-F1
#
_cell.length_a   1.000
_cell.length_b   1.000
_cell.length_c   1.000
_cell.angle_alpha   90.00
_cell.angle_beta   90.00
_cell.angle_gamma   90.00
#
_symmetry.space_group_name_H-M   'P 1'
#
loop_
_entity.id
_entity.type
_entity.pdbx_description
1 polymer ?
#
loop_
_entity_poly.entity_id
_entity_poly.type
_entity_poly.pdbx_seq_one_letter_code
_entity_poly.pdbx_strand_id
1 'polypeptide(L)'
;MHLYLHIGTGRTGTQSLQDFLKKNSEQLAMNGVFYPLAEGKNHHNALALPVCGAKPPRYLMHRYGNDVEKNLQAFHTYFDEIEEKIRKVDPETVILTSEFLGREFKPELGQPLFDRLNALFDSISVVVYFRSPASYYLSAALQTLKASGILKHPTKQVARKILQSYDPLGADMIVREYKREALVNGDVCEDFISVVAPDLVGKLPAPSREQNQTLSAEVMSIIQDYRNAIWPNDNNQFNEETNSLLDLLLEIAHENDLYRPPQLKPELIAELDGLDNDMLWLKETYGFEYSDVDYTADAKPVSRIEGTFDRVHEICLFHRGVKERIMLLGLASYTAANAADKSTPTQVAPVGETRTRPAPARTGTKPAPDGTRPGETFTEQPPADPAKAPQPKSMWPGEIARIKELEPRLRLPEREVYDTPKLNNLFRETGMIQIRQTFPEFDLADLTDWTVHPTGNPVWRIYFNSMAWMSVFTDQDFAGKPQEPHWKKAFDVLEAFVRHVEAEGHRPKNDIWDDHATGYRASYIAWLYTRGLAERITPEFNARLRKVMILHRKTLMGFLDSEKWKFSNHTLFQAEGLADMALIFLTDADRRHRTLEFARTKVDEFIERAVSHAEGTVKEHSIFYHVFLMGRLRETCEYFESIGYPLNNASDDMFIRMNEFLHDIMPVFHRMPGIGDSKHFQRFNKKYIAAFEDGPFQTPRVRYHRSEGKEGEPYPFLSQYPQDGYFIFRSPEPPAQQLHSIFLHRSFRGPHGHWDGMSFVCHWHGEPVFIDSGGPYKYSNPMRYKYFQTQLAHNAPIFDRDPVDLTTQMLGVKTGDDFSAVALGARMGDGRSWVRIFGQYGNSHVVVIDIPVSASSDNKPEFRLHLDPAVEASGDGHDMTAPAGKITLQQSSVDLTASETQALRHGLDGHENAAHISHKATDDERAHPDLEDDFDTRSFITYKDNEMVEGKLLTFDIPLARATLTTIAFGPQTAGFSLLHENGQLSLVREADGASETLLSFSLPTVALG
;
A
#
# COMPACT_ATOMS: atom_id res chain seq x y z
N MET A 1 6.77 -19.88 -19.41
CA MET A 1 7.85 -19.28 -18.59
C MET A 1 9.14 -20.07 -18.76
N HIS A 2 10.26 -19.39 -18.99
CA HIS A 2 11.59 -20.00 -19.05
C HIS A 2 12.42 -19.67 -17.79
N LEU A 3 13.14 -20.64 -17.25
CA LEU A 3 14.01 -20.45 -16.09
C LEU A 3 15.49 -20.50 -16.48
N TYR A 4 16.25 -19.46 -16.10
CA TYR A 4 17.69 -19.53 -15.99
C TYR A 4 18.11 -19.76 -14.53
N LEU A 5 18.58 -20.97 -14.24
CA LEU A 5 19.09 -21.35 -12.93
C LEU A 5 20.62 -21.22 -12.91
N HIS A 6 21.12 -20.16 -12.28
CA HIS A 6 22.55 -20.00 -12.06
C HIS A 6 23.03 -20.86 -10.88
N ILE A 7 23.94 -21.80 -11.16
CA ILE A 7 24.59 -22.62 -10.14
C ILE A 7 26.01 -22.09 -9.91
N GLY A 8 26.17 -21.27 -8.87
CA GLY A 8 27.44 -20.63 -8.60
C GLY A 8 28.49 -21.64 -8.19
N THR A 9 29.64 -21.68 -8.86
CA THR A 9 30.80 -22.42 -8.37
C THR A 9 31.68 -21.49 -7.52
N GLY A 10 32.54 -22.08 -6.70
CA GLY A 10 33.40 -21.30 -5.84
C GLY A 10 34.28 -20.34 -6.65
N ARG A 11 34.25 -19.04 -6.29
CA ARG A 11 35.19 -18.01 -6.79
C ARG A 11 34.98 -17.58 -8.26
N THR A 12 33.76 -17.66 -8.76
CA THR A 12 33.36 -17.18 -10.10
C THR A 12 32.43 -15.96 -10.05
N GLY A 13 32.59 -15.08 -9.05
CA GLY A 13 31.84 -13.82 -8.98
C GLY A 13 30.36 -13.94 -8.59
N THR A 14 29.91 -15.08 -8.03
CA THR A 14 28.49 -15.32 -7.68
C THR A 14 27.87 -14.23 -6.80
N GLN A 15 28.57 -13.77 -5.77
CA GLN A 15 28.08 -12.69 -4.90
C GLN A 15 27.90 -11.38 -5.67
N SER A 16 28.87 -11.02 -6.54
CA SER A 16 28.77 -9.84 -7.39
C SER A 16 27.58 -9.93 -8.34
N LEU A 17 27.35 -11.09 -8.95
CA LEU A 17 26.20 -11.35 -9.80
C LEU A 17 24.87 -11.24 -9.03
N GLN A 18 24.78 -11.85 -7.85
CA GLN A 18 23.58 -11.80 -7.00
C GLN A 18 23.23 -10.38 -6.56
N ASP A 19 24.23 -9.59 -6.17
CA ASP A 19 24.06 -8.18 -5.84
C ASP A 19 23.65 -7.34 -7.05
N PHE A 20 24.24 -7.63 -8.22
CA PHE A 20 23.90 -6.98 -9.48
C PHE A 20 22.44 -7.27 -9.89
N LEU A 21 22.00 -8.54 -9.84
CA LEU A 21 20.63 -8.93 -10.15
C LEU A 21 19.61 -8.32 -9.18
N LYS A 22 19.92 -8.29 -7.87
CA LYS A 22 19.05 -7.63 -6.88
C LYS A 22 18.89 -6.14 -7.18
N LYS A 23 20.00 -5.44 -7.45
CA LYS A 23 19.99 -4.00 -7.74
C LYS A 23 19.27 -3.67 -9.04
N ASN A 24 19.34 -4.56 -10.03
CA ASN A 24 18.71 -4.37 -11.33
C ASN A 24 17.32 -5.05 -11.46
N SER A 25 16.77 -5.63 -10.39
CA SER A 25 15.55 -6.46 -10.43
C SER A 25 14.32 -5.77 -11.04
N GLU A 26 14.16 -4.48 -10.82
CA GLU A 26 13.06 -3.71 -11.44
C GLU A 26 13.26 -3.49 -12.94
N GLN A 27 14.48 -3.17 -13.36
CA GLN A 27 14.82 -2.94 -14.76
C GLN A 27 14.72 -4.24 -15.56
N LEU A 28 15.13 -5.34 -14.96
CA LEU A 28 14.91 -6.68 -15.48
C LEU A 28 13.40 -6.94 -15.67
N ALA A 29 12.59 -6.62 -14.66
CA ALA A 29 11.13 -6.84 -14.72
C ALA A 29 10.44 -6.00 -15.80
N MET A 30 10.87 -4.75 -16.01
CA MET A 30 10.40 -3.90 -17.12
C MET A 30 10.70 -4.49 -18.50
N ASN A 31 11.67 -5.40 -18.58
CA ASN A 31 12.07 -6.09 -19.81
C ASN A 31 11.68 -7.57 -19.81
N GLY A 32 10.68 -7.97 -19.00
CA GLY A 32 10.12 -9.32 -19.01
C GLY A 32 10.91 -10.37 -18.21
N VAL A 33 11.98 -9.96 -17.52
CA VAL A 33 12.86 -10.85 -16.74
C VAL A 33 12.62 -10.64 -15.26
N PHE A 34 12.17 -11.67 -14.54
CA PHE A 34 11.89 -11.57 -13.12
C PHE A 34 12.95 -12.23 -12.26
N TYR A 35 13.47 -11.46 -11.31
CA TYR A 35 14.37 -11.93 -10.26
C TYR A 35 13.64 -11.84 -8.92
N PRO A 36 13.02 -12.93 -8.43
CA PRO A 36 12.28 -12.89 -7.17
C PRO A 36 13.22 -12.64 -5.99
N LEU A 37 12.86 -11.70 -5.11
CA LEU A 37 13.58 -11.51 -3.85
C LEU A 37 12.83 -12.28 -2.76
N ALA A 38 13.47 -13.28 -2.17
CA ALA A 38 12.95 -14.06 -1.03
C ALA A 38 13.68 -13.68 0.26
N GLU A 39 12.94 -13.55 1.37
CA GLU A 39 13.48 -13.16 2.68
C GLU A 39 14.33 -11.86 2.69
N GLY A 40 14.11 -10.96 1.73
CA GLY A 40 14.93 -9.75 1.54
C GLY A 40 16.38 -10.00 1.10
N LYS A 41 16.75 -11.26 0.82
CA LYS A 41 18.08 -11.69 0.39
C LYS A 41 18.28 -11.47 -1.10
N ASN A 42 19.55 -11.46 -1.52
CA ASN A 42 19.98 -11.30 -2.91
C ASN A 42 20.22 -12.66 -3.60
N HIS A 43 19.87 -13.79 -2.98
CA HIS A 43 20.24 -15.14 -3.40
C HIS A 43 19.13 -16.15 -3.08
N HIS A 44 19.22 -17.35 -3.66
CA HIS A 44 18.24 -18.44 -3.50
C HIS A 44 18.82 -19.69 -2.83
N ASN A 45 19.66 -19.49 -1.81
CA ASN A 45 20.47 -20.54 -1.20
C ASN A 45 19.67 -21.71 -0.60
N ALA A 46 18.42 -21.50 -0.19
CA ALA A 46 17.56 -22.57 0.32
C ALA A 46 17.12 -23.57 -0.77
N LEU A 47 17.23 -23.22 -2.07
CA LEU A 47 17.03 -24.16 -3.18
C LEU A 47 18.05 -25.32 -3.15
N ALA A 48 19.19 -25.15 -2.47
CA ALA A 48 20.21 -26.18 -2.37
C ALA A 48 19.98 -27.18 -1.23
N LEU A 49 18.96 -27.00 -0.39
CA LEU A 49 18.72 -27.90 0.75
C LEU A 49 18.52 -29.37 0.34
N PRO A 50 17.74 -29.70 -0.72
CA PRO A 50 17.56 -31.09 -1.16
C PRO A 50 18.90 -31.75 -1.56
N VAL A 51 19.73 -31.03 -2.31
CA VAL A 51 21.00 -31.58 -2.84
C VAL A 51 22.11 -31.72 -1.79
N CYS A 52 21.94 -31.13 -0.61
CA CYS A 52 22.95 -31.13 0.45
C CYS A 52 22.98 -32.40 1.31
N GLY A 53 21.89 -33.18 1.35
CA GLY A 53 21.75 -34.36 2.21
C GLY A 53 22.05 -34.06 3.69
N ALA A 54 22.61 -35.04 4.42
CA ALA A 54 22.90 -34.95 5.85
C ALA A 54 24.13 -34.08 6.21
N LYS A 55 24.81 -33.49 5.22
CA LYS A 55 26.04 -32.69 5.41
C LYS A 55 25.97 -31.37 4.65
N PRO A 56 25.02 -30.47 4.99
CA PRO A 56 24.96 -29.14 4.39
C PRO A 56 26.21 -28.30 4.68
N PRO A 57 26.54 -27.33 3.80
CA PRO A 57 27.59 -26.34 4.05
C PRO A 57 27.32 -25.56 5.33
N ARG A 58 28.37 -25.04 6.00
CA ARG A 58 28.29 -24.38 7.32
C ARG A 58 27.17 -23.33 7.41
N TYR A 59 26.98 -22.51 6.37
CA TYR A 59 25.91 -21.51 6.33
C TYR A 59 24.52 -22.14 6.42
N LEU A 60 24.23 -23.14 5.56
CA LEU A 60 22.95 -23.85 5.58
C LEU A 60 22.80 -24.70 6.85
N MET A 61 23.88 -25.29 7.35
CA MET A 61 23.91 -26.03 8.61
C MET A 61 23.53 -25.14 9.81
N HIS A 62 24.11 -23.95 9.93
CA HIS A 62 23.80 -23.01 11.01
C HIS A 62 22.35 -22.53 10.95
N ARG A 63 21.78 -22.43 9.74
CA ARG A 63 20.45 -21.88 9.53
C ARG A 63 19.32 -22.92 9.62
N TYR A 64 19.54 -24.12 9.08
CA TYR A 64 18.50 -25.14 8.93
C TYR A 64 18.85 -26.46 9.64
N GLY A 65 20.10 -26.67 10.06
CA GLY A 65 20.57 -27.90 10.71
C GLY A 65 20.98 -28.99 9.71
N ASN A 66 21.17 -30.22 10.21
CA ASN A 66 21.56 -31.41 9.44
C ASN A 66 20.44 -32.44 9.26
N ASP A 67 19.24 -32.13 9.74
CA ASP A 67 18.07 -33.00 9.64
C ASP A 67 17.52 -32.93 8.20
N VAL A 68 17.62 -34.05 7.48
CA VAL A 68 17.30 -34.11 6.04
C VAL A 68 15.82 -33.85 5.80
N GLU A 69 14.94 -34.37 6.65
CA GLU A 69 13.49 -34.23 6.49
C GLU A 69 13.06 -32.78 6.77
N LYS A 70 13.60 -32.17 7.84
CA LYS A 70 13.36 -30.75 8.12
C LYS A 70 13.90 -29.83 7.03
N ASN A 71 15.07 -30.14 6.50
CA ASN A 71 15.65 -29.39 5.39
C ASN A 71 14.80 -29.48 4.11
N LEU A 72 14.20 -30.65 3.84
CA LEU A 72 13.29 -30.82 2.71
C LEU A 72 11.98 -30.04 2.90
N GLN A 73 11.42 -30.04 4.12
CA GLN A 73 10.25 -29.23 4.45
C GLN A 73 10.55 -27.73 4.33
N ALA A 74 11.70 -27.28 4.83
CA ALA A 74 12.13 -25.89 4.71
C ALA A 74 12.34 -25.47 3.24
N PHE A 75 12.84 -26.38 2.40
CA PHE A 75 12.90 -26.17 0.96
C PHE A 75 11.50 -25.97 0.35
N HIS A 76 10.52 -26.81 0.68
CA HIS A 76 9.17 -26.68 0.13
C HIS A 76 8.52 -25.35 0.54
N THR A 77 8.58 -25.00 1.83
CA THR A 77 8.06 -23.71 2.31
C THR A 77 8.73 -22.52 1.62
N TYR A 78 10.05 -22.58 1.42
CA TYR A 78 10.78 -21.55 0.71
C TYR A 78 10.41 -21.48 -0.78
N PHE A 79 10.20 -22.63 -1.43
CA PHE A 79 9.80 -22.68 -2.82
C PHE A 79 8.37 -22.16 -2.99
N ASP A 80 7.45 -22.45 -2.07
CA ASP A 80 6.07 -21.94 -2.09
C ASP A 80 6.06 -20.39 -2.11
N GLU A 81 6.91 -19.75 -1.29
CA GLU A 81 7.07 -18.28 -1.30
C GLU A 81 7.55 -17.76 -2.66
N ILE A 82 8.53 -18.44 -3.28
CA ILE A 82 9.05 -18.05 -4.60
C ILE A 82 8.00 -18.26 -5.68
N GLU A 83 7.31 -19.39 -5.65
CA GLU A 83 6.28 -19.77 -6.61
C GLU A 83 5.11 -18.78 -6.56
N GLU A 84 4.65 -18.41 -5.36
CA GLU A 84 3.61 -17.39 -5.18
C GLU A 84 4.03 -16.06 -5.82
N LYS A 85 5.27 -15.61 -5.58
CA LYS A 85 5.81 -14.38 -6.17
C LYS A 85 5.90 -14.45 -7.69
N ILE A 86 6.34 -15.58 -8.24
CA ILE A 86 6.43 -15.80 -9.69
C ILE A 86 5.05 -15.80 -10.31
N ARG A 87 4.10 -16.57 -9.76
CA ARG A 87 2.72 -16.64 -10.25
C ARG A 87 2.03 -15.27 -10.19
N LYS A 88 2.30 -14.48 -9.16
CA LYS A 88 1.78 -13.11 -9.02
C LYS A 88 2.30 -12.17 -10.10
N VAL A 89 3.60 -12.21 -10.41
CA VAL A 89 4.21 -11.33 -11.42
C VAL A 89 3.90 -11.80 -12.84
N ASP A 90 3.83 -13.11 -13.04
CA ASP A 90 3.62 -13.79 -14.32
C ASP A 90 4.60 -13.33 -15.41
N PRO A 91 5.91 -13.63 -15.24
CA PRO A 91 6.97 -13.16 -16.13
C PRO A 91 7.24 -14.10 -17.32
N GLU A 92 7.91 -13.59 -18.36
CA GLU A 92 8.35 -14.42 -19.48
C GLU A 92 9.57 -15.27 -19.09
N THR A 93 10.55 -14.63 -18.43
CA THR A 93 11.81 -15.24 -17.99
C THR A 93 11.98 -15.09 -16.48
N VAL A 94 12.47 -16.12 -15.80
CA VAL A 94 12.83 -16.09 -14.38
C VAL A 94 14.32 -16.39 -14.21
N ILE A 95 14.97 -15.68 -13.29
CA ILE A 95 16.34 -15.98 -12.86
C ILE A 95 16.30 -16.46 -11.41
N LEU A 96 16.86 -17.63 -11.14
CA LEU A 96 17.16 -18.10 -9.79
C LEU A 96 18.67 -18.36 -9.68
N THR A 97 19.25 -18.14 -8.50
CA THR A 97 20.71 -18.24 -8.31
C THR A 97 21.07 -18.71 -6.92
N SER A 98 21.98 -19.68 -6.83
CA SER A 98 22.51 -20.20 -5.57
C SER A 98 23.95 -20.67 -5.75
N GLU A 99 24.83 -20.25 -4.84
CA GLU A 99 26.23 -20.73 -4.82
C GLU A 99 26.38 -22.12 -4.22
N PHE A 100 25.36 -22.62 -3.51
CA PHE A 100 25.38 -23.96 -2.92
C PHE A 100 24.90 -25.05 -3.89
N LEU A 101 24.42 -24.66 -5.07
CA LEU A 101 24.06 -25.59 -6.14
C LEU A 101 25.28 -26.01 -6.98
N GLY A 102 26.35 -25.21 -7.05
CA GLY A 102 27.58 -25.58 -7.79
C GLY A 102 28.45 -26.62 -7.08
N ARG A 103 27.89 -27.81 -6.80
CA ARG A 103 28.54 -28.89 -6.06
C ARG A 103 28.16 -30.27 -6.61
N GLU A 104 28.98 -31.27 -6.29
CA GLU A 104 28.67 -32.69 -6.55
C GLU A 104 27.59 -33.19 -5.59
N PHE A 105 26.59 -33.88 -6.13
CA PHE A 105 25.56 -34.61 -5.39
C PHE A 105 25.07 -35.82 -6.19
N LYS A 106 24.40 -36.77 -5.52
CA LYS A 106 23.77 -37.88 -6.24
C LYS A 106 22.46 -37.39 -6.88
N PRO A 107 22.15 -37.72 -8.14
CA PRO A 107 20.97 -37.22 -8.84
C PRO A 107 19.65 -37.36 -8.07
N GLU A 108 19.48 -38.42 -7.27
CA GLU A 108 18.26 -38.64 -6.49
C GLU A 108 18.00 -37.54 -5.45
N LEU A 109 19.05 -36.85 -4.98
CA LEU A 109 18.93 -35.71 -4.08
C LEU A 109 18.49 -34.43 -4.79
N GLY A 110 18.70 -34.34 -6.10
CA GLY A 110 18.28 -33.20 -6.93
C GLY A 110 16.84 -33.32 -7.46
N GLN A 111 16.27 -34.53 -7.46
CA GLN A 111 14.92 -34.78 -7.99
C GLN A 111 13.84 -33.89 -7.35
N PRO A 112 13.78 -33.71 -6.01
CA PRO A 112 12.74 -32.86 -5.39
C PRO A 112 12.78 -31.39 -5.84
N LEU A 113 13.99 -30.88 -6.15
CA LEU A 113 14.15 -29.54 -6.70
C LEU A 113 13.61 -29.49 -8.14
N PHE A 114 14.03 -30.42 -8.99
CA PHE A 114 13.63 -30.43 -10.40
C PHE A 114 12.14 -30.75 -10.60
N ASP A 115 11.51 -31.54 -9.73
CA ASP A 115 10.07 -31.76 -9.77
C ASP A 115 9.29 -30.46 -9.61
N ARG A 116 9.70 -29.62 -8.63
CA ARG A 116 9.09 -28.31 -8.40
C ARG A 116 9.38 -27.33 -9.54
N LEU A 117 10.60 -27.34 -10.08
CA LEU A 117 10.96 -26.47 -11.21
C LEU A 117 10.18 -26.86 -12.48
N ASN A 118 10.10 -28.15 -12.83
CA ASN A 118 9.38 -28.63 -14.00
C ASN A 118 7.86 -28.45 -13.88
N ALA A 119 7.31 -28.42 -12.67
CA ALA A 119 5.90 -28.11 -12.46
C ALA A 119 5.56 -26.62 -12.71
N LEU A 120 6.56 -25.73 -12.62
CA LEU A 120 6.39 -24.28 -12.74
C LEU A 120 6.85 -23.71 -14.08
N PHE A 121 7.86 -24.31 -14.72
CA PHE A 121 8.52 -23.77 -15.92
C PHE A 121 8.42 -24.70 -17.12
N ASP A 122 8.27 -24.12 -18.31
CA ASP A 122 8.20 -24.88 -19.58
C ASP A 122 9.60 -25.36 -20.03
N SER A 123 10.65 -24.68 -19.58
CA SER A 123 12.04 -24.97 -19.93
C SER A 123 13.01 -24.41 -18.88
N ILE A 124 14.12 -25.11 -18.67
CA ILE A 124 15.12 -24.81 -17.65
C ILE A 124 16.52 -24.86 -18.27
N SER A 125 17.22 -23.73 -18.23
CA SER A 125 18.63 -23.63 -18.58
C SER A 125 19.47 -23.40 -17.32
N VAL A 126 20.46 -24.25 -17.11
CA VAL A 126 21.37 -24.18 -15.96
C VAL A 126 22.67 -23.52 -16.39
N VAL A 127 22.96 -22.36 -15.82
CA VAL A 127 24.15 -21.56 -16.16
C VAL A 127 25.22 -21.78 -15.11
N VAL A 128 26.42 -22.17 -15.55
CA VAL A 128 27.55 -22.45 -14.67
C VAL A 128 28.85 -21.87 -15.24
N TYR A 129 29.63 -21.27 -14.35
CA TYR A 129 30.95 -20.75 -14.67
C TYR A 129 32.04 -21.64 -14.07
N PHE A 130 33.07 -21.96 -14.84
CA PHE A 130 34.28 -22.64 -14.37
C PHE A 130 35.52 -21.79 -14.60
N ARG A 131 36.46 -21.88 -13.67
CA ARG A 131 37.75 -21.18 -13.71
C ARG A 131 38.85 -22.22 -13.95
N SER A 132 39.90 -21.88 -14.70
CA SER A 132 41.05 -22.80 -14.90
C SER A 132 41.59 -23.32 -13.56
N PRO A 133 42.01 -24.60 -13.45
CA PRO A 133 42.39 -25.19 -12.16
C PRO A 133 43.45 -24.41 -11.38
N ALA A 134 44.49 -23.87 -12.05
CA ALA A 134 45.51 -23.06 -11.40
C ALA A 134 44.91 -21.77 -10.82
N SER A 135 44.12 -21.05 -11.62
CA SER A 135 43.45 -19.81 -11.19
C SER A 135 42.43 -20.08 -10.07
N TYR A 136 41.70 -21.20 -10.13
CA TYR A 136 40.78 -21.64 -9.08
C TYR A 136 41.53 -21.93 -7.78
N TYR A 137 42.60 -22.72 -7.84
CA TYR A 137 43.40 -23.04 -6.66
C TYR A 137 43.94 -21.79 -5.98
N LEU A 138 44.51 -20.86 -6.74
CA LEU A 138 45.02 -19.60 -6.20
C LEU A 138 43.92 -18.79 -5.49
N SER A 139 42.75 -18.67 -6.12
CA SER A 139 41.61 -17.95 -5.54
C SER A 139 41.03 -18.63 -4.30
N ALA A 140 41.03 -19.97 -4.27
CA ALA A 140 40.60 -20.76 -3.12
C ALA A 140 41.61 -20.69 -1.95
N ALA A 141 42.90 -20.69 -2.25
CA ALA A 141 43.99 -20.51 -1.28
C ALA A 141 43.90 -19.13 -0.62
N LEU A 142 43.72 -18.08 -1.42
CA LEU A 142 43.49 -16.70 -0.95
C LEU A 142 42.33 -16.62 0.03
N GLN A 143 41.19 -17.24 -0.29
CA GLN A 143 40.02 -17.22 0.58
C GLN A 143 40.21 -18.06 1.86
N THR A 144 40.90 -19.20 1.75
CA THR A 144 41.17 -20.08 2.89
C THR A 144 42.03 -19.37 3.93
N LEU A 145 43.04 -18.62 3.50
CA LEU A 145 43.95 -17.89 4.40
C LEU A 145 43.26 -16.76 5.20
N LYS A 146 42.15 -16.22 4.69
CA LYS A 146 41.33 -15.26 5.47
C LYS A 146 40.65 -15.90 6.69
N ALA A 147 40.48 -17.23 6.69
CA ALA A 147 39.76 -17.98 7.72
C ALA A 147 40.58 -19.10 8.38
N SER A 148 41.84 -19.31 7.98
CA SER A 148 42.67 -20.44 8.42
C SER A 148 44.15 -20.13 8.23
N GLY A 149 45.02 -20.64 9.13
CA GLY A 149 46.48 -20.65 8.90
C GLY A 149 46.94 -21.82 8.01
N ILE A 150 46.05 -22.77 7.76
CA ILE A 150 46.30 -23.98 6.96
C ILE A 150 46.08 -23.69 5.48
N LEU A 151 47.11 -23.95 4.68
CA LEU A 151 47.03 -23.96 3.23
C LEU A 151 46.54 -25.34 2.77
N LYS A 152 45.54 -25.38 1.87
CA LYS A 152 45.09 -26.64 1.29
C LYS A 152 46.05 -27.09 0.20
N HIS A 153 46.28 -28.40 0.14
CA HIS A 153 47.04 -29.01 -0.93
C HIS A 153 46.41 -28.66 -2.30
N PRO A 154 47.22 -28.36 -3.33
CA PRO A 154 46.74 -28.14 -4.69
C PRO A 154 45.90 -29.32 -5.20
N THR A 155 44.70 -29.03 -5.68
CA THR A 155 43.77 -29.99 -6.28
C THR A 155 43.01 -29.32 -7.42
N LYS A 156 42.78 -30.04 -8.52
CA LYS A 156 41.94 -29.56 -9.62
C LYS A 156 40.46 -29.47 -9.21
N GLN A 157 39.71 -28.56 -9.83
CA GLN A 157 38.28 -28.41 -9.61
C GLN A 157 37.51 -29.62 -10.14
N VAL A 158 36.46 -30.05 -9.43
CA VAL A 158 35.63 -31.21 -9.78
C VAL A 158 34.51 -30.88 -10.79
N ALA A 159 34.83 -30.16 -11.86
CA ALA A 159 33.86 -29.66 -12.83
C ALA A 159 32.98 -30.78 -13.42
N ARG A 160 33.61 -31.88 -13.86
CA ARG A 160 32.90 -33.06 -14.39
C ARG A 160 31.86 -33.62 -13.42
N LYS A 161 32.22 -33.77 -12.15
CA LYS A 161 31.34 -34.36 -11.13
C LYS A 161 30.14 -33.46 -10.83
N ILE A 162 30.34 -32.14 -10.86
CA ILE A 162 29.24 -31.18 -10.73
C ILE A 162 28.27 -31.37 -11.89
N LEU A 163 28.74 -31.36 -13.14
CA LEU A 163 27.88 -31.51 -14.32
C LEU A 163 27.15 -32.86 -14.35
N GLN A 164 27.83 -33.96 -14.03
CA GLN A 164 27.24 -35.29 -13.91
C GLN A 164 26.14 -35.41 -12.84
N SER A 165 26.08 -34.49 -11.88
CA SER A 165 24.99 -34.42 -10.89
C SER A 165 23.69 -33.89 -11.52
N TYR A 166 23.80 -33.09 -12.59
CA TYR A 166 22.69 -32.41 -13.27
C TYR A 166 22.22 -33.13 -14.54
N ASP A 167 23.11 -33.80 -15.28
CA ASP A 167 22.75 -34.46 -16.56
C ASP A 167 21.53 -35.39 -16.43
N PRO A 168 21.40 -36.26 -15.40
CA PRO A 168 20.26 -37.17 -15.29
C PRO A 168 18.94 -36.48 -14.94
N LEU A 169 18.98 -35.20 -14.53
CA LEU A 169 17.80 -34.40 -14.19
C LEU A 169 17.20 -33.68 -15.42
N GLY A 170 17.82 -33.84 -16.60
CA GLY A 170 17.34 -33.24 -17.85
C GLY A 170 17.65 -31.74 -17.99
N ALA A 171 18.67 -31.25 -17.28
CA ALA A 171 19.07 -29.84 -17.33
C ALA A 171 19.77 -29.50 -18.66
N ASP A 172 19.37 -28.39 -19.30
CA ASP A 172 20.12 -27.80 -20.40
C ASP A 172 21.30 -26.98 -19.85
N MET A 173 22.52 -27.47 -20.04
CA MET A 173 23.71 -26.91 -19.37
C MET A 173 24.40 -25.85 -20.24
N ILE A 174 24.48 -24.62 -19.73
CA ILE A 174 25.24 -23.51 -20.31
C ILE A 174 26.54 -23.34 -19.52
N VAL A 175 27.63 -23.90 -20.06
CA VAL A 175 28.96 -23.92 -19.41
C VAL A 175 29.83 -22.79 -19.96
N ARG A 176 30.36 -21.93 -19.09
CA ARG A 176 31.14 -20.75 -19.46
C ARG A 176 32.45 -20.62 -18.69
N GLU A 177 33.44 -19.97 -19.30
CA GLU A 177 34.74 -19.75 -18.68
C GLU A 177 34.70 -18.47 -17.84
N TYR A 178 35.10 -18.56 -16.57
CA TYR A 178 35.36 -17.40 -15.73
C TYR A 178 36.79 -16.93 -15.93
N LYS A 179 37.01 -16.17 -16.99
CA LYS A 179 38.27 -15.51 -17.33
C LYS A 179 37.97 -14.15 -17.96
N ARG A 180 38.63 -13.08 -17.52
CA ARG A 180 38.31 -11.71 -17.96
C ARG A 180 38.37 -11.55 -19.48
N GLU A 181 39.32 -12.20 -20.13
CA GLU A 181 39.47 -12.11 -21.58
C GLU A 181 38.37 -12.89 -22.34
N ALA A 182 37.71 -13.84 -21.68
CA ALA A 182 36.65 -14.67 -22.24
C ALA A 182 35.23 -14.14 -21.93
N LEU A 183 35.08 -13.31 -20.89
CA LEU A 183 33.79 -12.74 -20.47
C LEU A 183 33.41 -11.54 -21.34
N VAL A 184 32.12 -11.39 -21.66
CA VAL A 184 31.58 -10.18 -22.31
C VAL A 184 31.95 -8.94 -21.48
N ASN A 185 32.58 -7.96 -22.13
CA ASN A 185 33.10 -6.73 -21.49
C ASN A 185 34.07 -6.97 -20.32
N GLY A 186 34.63 -8.18 -20.20
CA GLY A 186 35.48 -8.57 -19.08
C GLY A 186 34.78 -8.70 -17.74
N ASP A 187 33.46 -8.88 -17.73
CA ASP A 187 32.62 -8.89 -16.54
C ASP A 187 31.59 -10.02 -16.55
N VAL A 188 31.56 -10.80 -15.47
CA VAL A 188 30.64 -11.94 -15.30
C VAL A 188 29.17 -11.51 -15.23
N CYS A 189 28.88 -10.30 -14.76
CA CYS A 189 27.52 -9.79 -14.72
C CYS A 189 27.00 -9.53 -16.13
N GLU A 190 27.80 -8.83 -16.94
CA GLU A 190 27.48 -8.55 -18.35
C GLU A 190 27.42 -9.83 -19.18
N ASP A 191 28.34 -10.75 -18.94
CA ASP A 191 28.38 -12.06 -19.59
C ASP A 191 27.13 -12.91 -19.24
N PHE A 192 26.70 -12.91 -17.98
CA PHE A 192 25.46 -13.57 -17.57
C PHE A 192 24.22 -12.93 -18.22
N ILE A 193 24.16 -11.60 -18.28
CA ILE A 193 23.07 -10.90 -18.98
C ILE A 193 23.09 -11.21 -20.47
N SER A 194 24.25 -11.39 -21.09
CA SER A 194 24.34 -11.79 -22.49
C SER A 194 23.68 -13.14 -22.79
N VAL A 195 23.58 -14.01 -21.78
CA VAL A 195 22.91 -15.31 -21.87
C VAL A 195 21.40 -15.17 -21.64
N VAL A 196 21.01 -14.47 -20.57
CA VAL A 196 19.60 -14.44 -20.13
C VAL A 196 18.75 -13.40 -20.84
N ALA A 197 19.34 -12.25 -21.15
CA ALA A 197 18.69 -11.11 -21.78
C ALA A 197 19.70 -10.31 -22.63
N PRO A 198 20.11 -10.84 -23.80
CA PRO A 198 21.17 -10.26 -24.64
C PRO A 198 20.96 -8.78 -24.97
N ASP A 199 19.69 -8.37 -25.12
CA ASP A 199 19.31 -6.99 -25.41
C ASP A 199 19.62 -6.00 -24.28
N LEU A 200 19.93 -6.47 -23.07
CA LEU A 200 20.20 -5.65 -21.89
C LEU A 200 21.69 -5.49 -21.56
N VAL A 201 22.59 -6.14 -22.31
CA VAL A 201 24.04 -6.02 -22.13
C VAL A 201 24.45 -4.53 -22.24
N GLY A 202 25.14 -4.02 -21.23
CA GLY A 202 25.57 -2.62 -21.11
C GLY A 202 24.44 -1.61 -20.89
N LYS A 203 23.20 -2.06 -20.66
CA LYS A 203 22.01 -1.18 -20.51
C LYS A 203 21.42 -1.18 -19.10
N LEU A 204 21.95 -1.99 -18.18
CA LEU A 204 21.48 -2.04 -16.81
C LEU A 204 22.10 -0.89 -15.98
N PRO A 205 21.28 -0.13 -15.22
CA PRO A 205 21.70 1.12 -14.59
C PRO A 205 22.63 0.94 -13.38
N ALA A 206 22.49 -0.14 -12.61
CA ALA A 206 23.38 -0.38 -11.48
C ALA A 206 24.66 -1.07 -11.98
N PRO A 207 25.84 -0.46 -11.79
CA PRO A 207 27.09 -1.04 -12.26
C PRO A 207 27.39 -2.33 -11.52
N SER A 208 28.01 -3.27 -12.21
CA SER A 208 28.65 -4.41 -11.56
C SER A 208 29.75 -3.89 -10.62
N ARG A 209 29.80 -4.44 -9.41
CA ARG A 209 30.91 -4.20 -8.48
C ARG A 209 31.83 -5.39 -8.53
N GLU A 210 32.76 -5.43 -9.48
CA GLU A 210 33.92 -6.30 -9.37
C GLU A 210 34.98 -5.60 -8.48
N GLN A 211 34.84 -5.70 -7.15
CA GLN A 211 35.93 -5.38 -6.23
C GLN A 211 36.86 -6.60 -6.13
N ASN A 212 37.70 -6.81 -7.14
CA ASN A 212 38.80 -7.77 -7.05
C ASN A 212 40.00 -7.10 -6.34
N GLN A 213 39.89 -6.80 -5.04
CA GLN A 213 41.08 -6.63 -4.21
C GLN A 213 41.63 -8.02 -3.86
N THR A 214 42.54 -8.49 -4.70
CA THR A 214 43.31 -9.72 -4.46
C THR A 214 44.43 -9.45 -3.45
N LEU A 215 44.78 -10.42 -2.60
CA LEU A 215 45.93 -10.29 -1.69
C LEU A 215 47.23 -10.52 -2.46
N SER A 216 48.32 -9.82 -2.13
CA SER A 216 49.65 -10.20 -2.62
C SER A 216 50.15 -11.46 -1.93
N ALA A 217 51.10 -12.18 -2.55
CA ALA A 217 51.71 -13.38 -1.95
C ALA A 217 52.41 -13.06 -0.61
N GLU A 218 52.97 -11.86 -0.47
CA GLU A 218 53.59 -11.39 0.76
C GLU A 218 52.56 -11.16 1.87
N VAL A 219 51.44 -10.49 1.57
CA VAL A 219 50.34 -10.29 2.55
C VAL A 219 49.72 -11.63 2.94
N MET A 220 49.50 -12.54 1.99
CA MET A 220 49.06 -13.91 2.26
C MET A 220 49.99 -14.61 3.25
N SER A 221 51.32 -14.50 3.06
CA SER A 221 52.29 -15.11 3.96
C SER A 221 52.28 -14.48 5.36
N ILE A 222 52.09 -13.16 5.48
CA ILE A 222 51.97 -12.49 6.78
C ILE A 222 50.72 -12.97 7.51
N ILE A 223 49.57 -13.02 6.83
CA ILE A 223 48.32 -13.49 7.41
C ILE A 223 48.41 -14.97 7.80
N GLN A 224 49.07 -15.80 6.97
CA GLN A 224 49.31 -17.21 7.30
C GLN A 224 50.13 -17.34 8.60
N ASP A 225 51.20 -16.57 8.74
CA ASP A 225 52.04 -16.60 9.95
C ASP A 225 51.29 -16.06 11.18
N TYR A 226 50.57 -14.94 11.01
CA TYR A 226 49.73 -14.36 12.06
C TYR A 226 48.71 -15.36 12.60
N ARG A 227 47.94 -15.99 11.71
CA ARG A 227 46.93 -16.98 12.11
C ARG A 227 47.55 -18.21 12.73
N ASN A 228 48.68 -18.71 12.24
CA ASN A 228 49.35 -19.85 12.86
C ASN A 228 49.93 -19.52 14.24
N ALA A 229 50.30 -18.27 14.50
CA ALA A 229 50.84 -17.84 15.78
C ALA A 229 49.75 -17.52 16.82
N ILE A 230 48.72 -16.78 16.41
CA ILE A 230 47.69 -16.23 17.32
C ILE A 230 46.43 -17.11 17.35
N TRP A 231 46.09 -17.73 16.22
CA TRP A 231 44.84 -18.49 16.03
C TRP A 231 45.07 -19.95 15.57
N PRO A 232 46.00 -20.72 16.18
CA PRO A 232 46.41 -22.04 15.66
C PRO A 232 45.28 -23.07 15.63
N ASN A 233 44.30 -22.93 16.53
CA ASN A 233 43.18 -23.86 16.66
C ASN A 233 41.90 -23.41 15.92
N ASP A 234 41.85 -22.16 15.44
CA ASP A 234 40.66 -21.55 14.84
C ASP A 234 40.68 -21.61 13.31
N ASN A 235 40.73 -22.85 12.81
CA ASN A 235 40.72 -23.12 11.38
C ASN A 235 39.28 -23.09 10.82
N ASN A 236 39.12 -22.55 9.61
CA ASN A 236 37.83 -22.29 8.94
C ASN A 236 36.93 -21.28 9.67
N GLN A 237 37.51 -20.34 10.43
CA GLN A 237 36.79 -19.30 11.17
C GLN A 237 37.30 -17.91 10.78
N PHE A 238 36.40 -17.07 10.25
CA PHE A 238 36.69 -15.64 10.09
C PHE A 238 36.67 -14.96 11.45
N ASN A 239 37.56 -14.00 11.67
CA ASN A 239 37.53 -13.13 12.84
C ASN A 239 37.86 -11.69 12.42
N GLU A 240 37.34 -10.73 13.19
CA GLU A 240 37.46 -9.31 12.88
C GLU A 240 38.92 -8.85 12.88
N GLU A 241 39.73 -9.31 13.84
CA GLU A 241 41.14 -8.96 13.93
C GLU A 241 41.94 -9.34 12.67
N THR A 242 41.70 -10.53 12.11
CA THR A 242 42.35 -10.96 10.86
C THR A 242 41.92 -10.09 9.69
N ASN A 243 40.64 -9.72 9.61
CA ASN A 243 40.13 -8.84 8.54
C ASN A 243 40.71 -7.44 8.66
N SER A 244 40.70 -6.83 9.85
CA SER A 244 41.28 -5.51 10.09
C SER A 244 42.78 -5.46 9.82
N LEU A 245 43.52 -6.51 10.22
CA LEU A 245 44.94 -6.63 9.90
C LEU A 245 45.16 -6.76 8.39
N LEU A 246 44.33 -7.54 7.71
CA LEU A 246 44.43 -7.74 6.27
C LEU A 246 44.17 -6.44 5.50
N ASP A 247 43.16 -5.66 5.89
CA ASP A 247 42.84 -4.37 5.27
C ASP A 247 44.01 -3.38 5.45
N LEU A 248 44.56 -3.28 6.68
CA LEU A 248 45.74 -2.45 6.98
C LEU A 248 46.97 -2.87 6.16
N LEU A 249 47.25 -4.17 6.06
CA LEU A 249 48.40 -4.67 5.30
C LEU A 249 48.27 -4.40 3.80
N LEU A 250 47.05 -4.46 3.26
CA LEU A 250 46.78 -4.10 1.87
C LEU A 250 46.94 -2.60 1.62
N GLU A 251 46.40 -1.76 2.50
CA GLU A 251 46.56 -0.32 2.45
C GLU A 251 48.05 0.05 2.43
N ILE A 252 48.82 -0.46 3.38
CA ILE A 252 50.27 -0.24 3.46
C ILE A 252 50.98 -0.72 2.19
N ALA A 253 50.61 -1.90 1.68
CA ALA A 253 51.22 -2.44 0.47
C ALA A 253 50.93 -1.56 -0.75
N HIS A 254 49.72 -1.01 -0.87
CA HIS A 254 49.34 -0.12 -1.97
C HIS A 254 49.98 1.28 -1.83
N GLU A 255 49.91 1.91 -0.66
CA GLU A 255 50.45 3.25 -0.42
C GLU A 255 51.97 3.34 -0.60
N ASN A 256 52.67 2.23 -0.39
CA ASN A 256 54.13 2.17 -0.46
C ASN A 256 54.64 1.51 -1.74
N ASP A 257 53.78 1.25 -2.73
CA ASP A 257 54.13 0.58 -4.00
C ASP A 257 54.81 -0.79 -3.79
N LEU A 258 54.34 -1.53 -2.78
CA LEU A 258 54.81 -2.88 -2.42
C LEU A 258 53.85 -3.98 -2.88
N TYR A 259 52.65 -3.61 -3.34
CA TYR A 259 51.64 -4.55 -3.82
C TYR A 259 52.07 -5.23 -5.13
N ARG A 260 51.91 -6.55 -5.18
CA ARG A 260 52.11 -7.38 -6.38
C ARG A 260 50.97 -8.39 -6.48
N PRO A 261 50.33 -8.55 -7.66
CA PRO A 261 49.36 -9.61 -7.85
C PRO A 261 50.00 -10.97 -7.53
N PRO A 262 49.31 -11.86 -6.79
CA PRO A 262 49.86 -13.15 -6.45
C PRO A 262 49.95 -14.00 -7.73
N GLN A 263 51.08 -14.66 -7.94
CA GLN A 263 51.30 -15.57 -9.07
C GLN A 263 51.75 -16.92 -8.54
N LEU A 264 51.09 -17.99 -8.98
CA LEU A 264 51.55 -19.35 -8.71
C LEU A 264 52.89 -19.59 -9.38
N LYS A 265 53.68 -20.51 -8.84
CA LYS A 265 54.93 -20.94 -9.48
C LYS A 265 54.64 -21.61 -10.83
N PRO A 266 55.45 -21.37 -11.88
CA PRO A 266 55.24 -21.93 -13.20
C PRO A 266 55.11 -23.46 -13.22
N GLU A 267 55.86 -24.17 -12.38
CA GLU A 267 55.82 -25.63 -12.30
C GLU A 267 54.46 -26.12 -11.76
N LEU A 268 53.90 -25.39 -10.78
CA LEU A 268 52.60 -25.72 -10.21
C LEU A 268 51.44 -25.38 -11.17
N ILE A 269 51.59 -24.32 -11.97
CA ILE A 269 50.65 -23.99 -13.06
C ILE A 269 50.63 -25.12 -14.09
N ALA A 270 51.81 -25.57 -14.54
CA ALA A 270 51.92 -26.65 -15.53
C ALA A 270 51.27 -27.97 -15.06
N GLU A 271 51.34 -28.28 -13.76
CA GLU A 271 50.67 -29.45 -13.18
C GLU A 271 49.15 -29.27 -13.04
N LEU A 272 48.69 -28.10 -12.59
CA LEU A 272 47.26 -27.82 -12.39
C LEU A 272 46.49 -27.66 -13.71
N ASP A 273 47.07 -26.95 -14.67
CA ASP A 273 46.49 -26.69 -15.99
C ASP A 273 46.95 -27.72 -17.05
N GLY A 274 47.73 -28.74 -16.65
CA GLY A 274 48.06 -29.85 -17.52
C GLY A 274 46.80 -30.60 -17.95
N LEU A 275 46.67 -30.89 -19.25
CA LEU A 275 45.50 -31.55 -19.82
C LEU A 275 45.24 -32.92 -19.16
N ASP A 276 43.98 -33.17 -18.78
CA ASP A 276 43.54 -34.44 -18.22
C ASP A 276 42.23 -34.95 -18.85
N ASN A 277 41.85 -36.16 -18.45
CA ASN A 277 40.65 -36.83 -18.95
C ASN A 277 39.34 -36.11 -18.60
N ASP A 278 39.30 -35.29 -17.57
CA ASP A 278 38.09 -34.54 -17.20
C ASP A 278 37.94 -33.29 -18.10
N MET A 279 39.05 -32.62 -18.44
CA MET A 279 39.05 -31.52 -19.40
C MET A 279 38.70 -31.96 -20.82
N LEU A 280 39.20 -33.11 -21.27
CA LEU A 280 38.80 -33.71 -22.55
C LEU A 280 37.30 -34.02 -22.57
N TRP A 281 36.79 -34.60 -21.49
CA TRP A 281 35.37 -34.89 -21.36
C TRP A 281 34.50 -33.62 -21.44
N LEU A 282 34.92 -32.51 -20.82
CA LEU A 282 34.22 -31.22 -20.91
C LEU A 282 34.15 -30.69 -22.35
N LYS A 283 35.26 -30.79 -23.09
CA LYS A 283 35.35 -30.40 -24.50
C LYS A 283 34.44 -31.26 -25.38
N GLU A 284 34.50 -32.58 -25.21
CA GLU A 284 33.71 -33.52 -26.02
C GLU A 284 32.22 -33.46 -25.72
N THR A 285 31.83 -33.22 -24.46
CA THR A 285 30.43 -33.28 -24.01
C THR A 285 29.72 -31.93 -24.15
N TYR A 286 30.39 -30.82 -23.84
CA TYR A 286 29.77 -29.48 -23.82
C TYR A 286 30.46 -28.46 -24.75
N GLY A 287 31.50 -28.86 -25.49
CA GLY A 287 32.28 -27.92 -26.31
C GLY A 287 33.07 -26.90 -25.47
N PHE A 288 33.28 -27.17 -24.18
CA PHE A 288 33.91 -26.24 -23.24
C PHE A 288 35.42 -26.48 -23.13
N GLU A 289 36.20 -25.41 -23.28
CA GLU A 289 37.66 -25.42 -23.15
C GLU A 289 38.12 -24.31 -22.18
N TYR A 290 39.15 -24.59 -21.39
CA TYR A 290 39.85 -23.55 -20.63
C TYR A 290 40.90 -22.89 -21.52
N SER A 291 40.88 -21.56 -21.63
CA SER A 291 41.81 -20.82 -22.50
C SER A 291 43.27 -20.93 -22.05
N ASP A 292 43.54 -21.31 -20.80
CA ASP A 292 44.89 -21.46 -20.23
C ASP A 292 45.50 -22.86 -20.44
N VAL A 293 44.72 -23.81 -20.98
CA VAL A 293 45.13 -25.21 -21.13
C VAL A 293 45.53 -25.51 -22.57
N ASP A 294 46.66 -26.19 -22.75
CA ASP A 294 47.07 -26.70 -24.06
C ASP A 294 46.37 -28.03 -24.38
N TYR A 295 45.29 -27.96 -25.16
CA TYR A 295 44.54 -29.12 -25.62
C TYR A 295 45.23 -29.92 -26.73
N THR A 296 46.45 -29.55 -27.15
CA THR A 296 47.28 -30.34 -28.08
C THR A 296 48.22 -31.33 -27.37
N ALA A 297 48.34 -31.23 -26.04
CA ALA A 297 49.16 -32.12 -25.23
C ALA A 297 48.52 -33.50 -25.01
N ASP A 298 49.32 -34.49 -24.58
CA ASP A 298 48.82 -35.80 -24.19
C ASP A 298 48.08 -35.71 -22.83
N ALA A 299 46.81 -36.10 -22.80
CA ALA A 299 46.02 -36.09 -21.58
C ALA A 299 46.53 -37.12 -20.56
N LYS A 300 46.68 -36.66 -19.32
CA LYS A 300 47.11 -37.51 -18.20
C LYS A 300 45.92 -37.96 -17.34
N PRO A 301 46.01 -39.11 -16.65
CA PRO A 301 45.06 -39.46 -15.61
C PRO A 301 45.07 -38.41 -14.48
N VAL A 302 43.89 -38.13 -13.92
CA VAL A 302 43.78 -37.28 -12.73
C VAL A 302 44.55 -37.95 -11.58
N SER A 303 45.63 -37.32 -11.15
CA SER A 303 46.53 -37.81 -10.11
C SER A 303 46.80 -36.72 -9.07
N ARG A 304 47.27 -37.12 -7.89
CA ARG A 304 47.64 -36.18 -6.82
C ARG A 304 48.96 -35.50 -7.19
N ILE A 305 49.01 -34.18 -7.09
CA ILE A 305 50.22 -33.39 -7.33
C ILE A 305 51.25 -33.74 -6.25
N GLU A 306 52.49 -34.06 -6.64
CA GLU A 306 53.57 -34.38 -5.70
C GLU A 306 54.20 -33.11 -5.11
N GLY A 307 54.58 -33.15 -3.83
CA GLY A 307 55.25 -32.04 -3.14
C GLY A 307 54.66 -31.69 -1.77
N THR A 308 55.34 -30.82 -1.04
CA THR A 308 54.87 -30.19 0.21
C THR A 308 54.45 -28.75 -0.08
N PHE A 309 53.21 -28.40 0.30
CA PHE A 309 52.57 -27.12 -0.03
C PHE A 309 51.88 -26.52 1.20
N ASP A 310 52.64 -26.39 2.29
CA ASP A 310 52.15 -25.92 3.58
C ASP A 310 52.33 -24.40 3.75
N ARG A 311 53.20 -23.76 2.95
CA ARG A 311 53.54 -22.34 3.05
C ARG A 311 53.28 -21.59 1.75
N VAL A 312 52.87 -20.32 1.85
CA VAL A 312 52.57 -19.48 0.66
C VAL A 312 53.75 -19.37 -0.32
N HIS A 313 54.99 -19.32 0.16
CA HIS A 313 56.18 -19.24 -0.70
C HIS A 313 56.50 -20.58 -1.42
N GLU A 314 55.84 -21.66 -1.05
CA GLU A 314 55.94 -22.94 -1.74
C GLU A 314 55.05 -22.95 -2.99
N ILE A 315 53.90 -22.26 -2.95
CA ILE A 315 52.93 -22.21 -4.06
C ILE A 315 53.03 -20.96 -4.94
N CYS A 316 53.46 -19.81 -4.40
CA CYS A 316 53.52 -18.54 -5.11
C CYS A 316 54.96 -18.06 -5.34
N LEU A 317 55.14 -17.25 -6.37
CA LEU A 317 56.30 -16.35 -6.48
C LEU A 317 56.26 -15.39 -5.28
N PHE A 318 57.40 -15.24 -4.60
CA PHE A 318 57.46 -14.62 -3.27
C PHE A 318 58.75 -13.83 -3.07
N HIS A 319 58.63 -12.58 -2.61
CA HIS A 319 59.77 -11.71 -2.31
C HIS A 319 59.90 -11.42 -0.82
N ARG A 320 60.86 -12.07 -0.18
CA ARG A 320 61.10 -11.96 1.26
C ARG A 320 61.29 -10.52 1.75
N GLY A 321 62.08 -9.70 1.04
CA GLY A 321 62.32 -8.31 1.42
C GLY A 321 61.08 -7.42 1.34
N VAL A 322 60.12 -7.74 0.48
CA VAL A 322 58.84 -7.02 0.38
C VAL A 322 57.95 -7.36 1.58
N LYS A 323 57.86 -8.66 1.95
CA LYS A 323 57.18 -9.09 3.17
C LYS A 323 57.71 -8.38 4.42
N GLU A 324 59.03 -8.40 4.62
CA GLU A 324 59.68 -7.79 5.79
C GLU A 324 59.39 -6.28 5.86
N ARG A 325 59.38 -5.58 4.71
CA ARG A 325 59.06 -4.16 4.64
C ARG A 325 57.60 -3.85 4.96
N ILE A 326 56.65 -4.65 4.44
CA ILE A 326 55.22 -4.52 4.78
C ILE A 326 55.01 -4.73 6.28
N MET A 327 55.66 -5.74 6.89
CA MET A 327 55.57 -5.99 8.34
C MET A 327 56.12 -4.82 9.18
N LEU A 328 57.27 -4.26 8.81
CA LEU A 328 57.88 -3.12 9.51
C LEU A 328 56.99 -1.87 9.46
N LEU A 329 56.41 -1.57 8.29
CA LEU A 329 55.49 -0.44 8.12
C LEU A 329 54.17 -0.68 8.86
N GLY A 330 53.67 -1.92 8.89
CA GLY A 330 52.50 -2.32 9.69
C GLY A 330 52.70 -2.05 11.18
N LEU A 331 53.86 -2.42 11.70
CA LEU A 331 54.21 -2.17 13.10
C LEU A 331 54.32 -0.66 13.40
N ALA A 332 54.93 0.11 12.50
CA ALA A 332 55.03 1.57 12.65
C ALA A 332 53.65 2.25 12.64
N SER A 333 52.75 1.84 11.76
CA SER A 333 51.38 2.36 11.68
C SER A 333 50.58 2.06 12.95
N TYR A 334 50.70 0.83 13.48
CA TYR A 334 50.07 0.45 14.76
C TYR A 334 50.58 1.29 15.95
N THR A 335 51.89 1.61 15.99
CA THR A 335 52.44 2.49 17.04
C THR A 335 52.00 3.94 16.92
N ALA A 336 51.75 4.44 15.70
CA ALA A 336 51.28 5.81 15.47
C ALA A 336 49.79 5.98 15.81
N ALA A 337 48.94 4.99 15.49
CA ALA A 337 47.51 5.02 15.80
C ALA A 337 47.24 5.06 17.32
N ASN A 338 48.00 4.29 18.11
CA ASN A 338 47.90 4.31 19.59
C ASN A 338 48.33 5.64 20.22
N ALA A 339 49.02 6.53 19.48
CA ALA A 339 49.38 7.87 19.94
C ALA A 339 48.32 8.92 19.58
N ALA A 340 47.43 8.64 18.63
CA ALA A 340 46.47 9.60 18.06
C ALA A 340 45.05 9.55 18.67
N ASP A 341 44.76 8.60 19.56
CA ASP A 341 43.46 8.40 20.24
C ASP A 341 43.14 9.45 21.35
N LYS A 342 43.69 10.67 21.21
CA LYS A 342 43.54 11.79 22.16
C LYS A 342 43.24 13.12 21.46
N SER A 343 42.20 13.20 20.62
CA SER A 343 41.43 14.45 20.38
C SER A 343 40.39 14.31 19.24
N THR A 344 39.10 14.35 19.57
CA THR A 344 37.97 14.77 18.71
C THR A 344 37.65 16.27 18.99
N PRO A 345 36.76 17.05 18.30
CA PRO A 345 35.53 16.67 17.57
C PRO A 345 35.09 17.51 16.32
N THR A 346 33.94 17.07 15.77
CA THR A 346 33.09 17.43 14.61
C THR A 346 32.29 18.75 14.71
N GLN A 347 31.86 19.34 13.57
CA GLN A 347 30.78 20.36 13.47
C GLN A 347 29.74 20.05 12.36
N VAL A 348 28.49 20.46 12.61
CA VAL A 348 27.25 20.30 11.81
C VAL A 348 26.79 21.68 11.28
N ALA A 349 26.09 21.73 10.13
CA ALA A 349 25.53 22.95 9.51
C ALA A 349 23.98 22.94 9.42
N PRO A 350 23.28 24.10 9.29
CA PRO A 350 21.82 24.20 9.38
C PRO A 350 21.07 24.41 8.03
N VAL A 351 19.75 24.18 8.10
CA VAL A 351 18.71 24.13 7.04
C VAL A 351 18.10 25.52 6.76
N GLY A 352 17.75 25.82 5.49
CA GLY A 352 17.11 27.08 5.07
C GLY A 352 15.67 26.91 4.55
N GLU A 353 14.81 27.89 4.87
CA GLU A 353 13.39 28.00 4.52
C GLU A 353 13.15 28.49 3.06
N THR A 354 12.10 28.00 2.41
CA THR A 354 11.64 28.45 1.09
C THR A 354 10.29 29.19 1.16
N ARG A 355 10.27 30.45 0.68
CA ARG A 355 9.06 31.25 0.38
C ARG A 355 8.63 31.04 -1.07
N THR A 356 7.35 30.76 -1.30
CA THR A 356 6.70 30.71 -2.62
C THR A 356 6.21 32.10 -3.06
N ARG A 357 6.34 32.41 -4.35
CA ARG A 357 5.93 33.68 -4.99
C ARG A 357 4.95 33.35 -6.15
N PRO A 358 3.91 34.15 -6.43
CA PRO A 358 2.97 33.86 -7.51
C PRO A 358 3.58 34.13 -8.89
N ALA A 359 3.28 33.26 -9.87
CA ALA A 359 3.76 33.37 -11.25
C ALA A 359 2.97 34.42 -12.06
N PRO A 360 3.60 35.12 -13.02
CA PRO A 360 2.97 36.17 -13.82
C PRO A 360 2.19 35.60 -15.03
N ALA A 361 1.11 36.30 -15.41
CA ALA A 361 0.32 35.99 -16.60
C ALA A 361 1.13 36.26 -17.89
N ARG A 362 1.27 35.24 -18.75
CA ARG A 362 1.81 35.35 -20.11
C ARG A 362 0.70 35.09 -21.13
N THR A 363 0.68 35.88 -22.19
CA THR A 363 -0.20 35.70 -23.35
C THR A 363 0.38 34.62 -24.26
N GLY A 364 -0.09 33.38 -24.12
CA GLY A 364 0.25 32.27 -25.00
C GLY A 364 -0.29 32.50 -26.43
N THR A 365 0.49 32.12 -27.44
CA THR A 365 0.02 32.09 -28.84
C THR A 365 -0.93 30.94 -29.05
N LYS A 366 -2.08 31.20 -29.69
CA LYS A 366 -3.08 30.18 -30.06
C LYS A 366 -2.40 28.96 -30.71
N PRO A 367 -2.59 27.73 -30.20
CA PRO A 367 -2.07 26.54 -30.86
C PRO A 367 -2.72 26.41 -32.25
N ALA A 368 -1.88 26.23 -33.28
CA ALA A 368 -2.38 25.90 -34.60
C ALA A 368 -2.95 24.48 -34.58
N PRO A 369 -4.08 24.20 -35.27
CA PRO A 369 -4.52 22.82 -35.47
C PRO A 369 -3.42 22.02 -36.16
N ASP A 370 -3.14 20.82 -35.67
CA ASP A 370 -1.96 20.06 -36.06
C ASP A 370 -2.03 19.58 -37.54
N GLY A 371 -3.15 19.77 -38.25
CA GLY A 371 -3.32 19.45 -39.67
C GLY A 371 -3.15 17.95 -40.02
N THR A 372 -3.03 17.09 -38.99
CA THR A 372 -2.63 15.69 -39.11
C THR A 372 -3.72 14.83 -39.76
N ARG A 373 -3.34 13.97 -40.71
CA ARG A 373 -4.28 13.07 -41.39
C ARG A 373 -4.34 11.68 -40.74
N PRO A 374 -5.45 10.93 -40.84
CA PRO A 374 -5.48 9.52 -40.46
C PRO A 374 -4.37 8.73 -41.18
N GLY A 375 -3.48 8.07 -40.43
CA GLY A 375 -2.35 7.28 -40.95
C GLY A 375 -1.00 8.00 -40.98
N GLU A 376 -0.92 9.28 -40.61
CA GLU A 376 0.35 9.96 -40.38
C GLU A 376 1.03 9.39 -39.12
N THR A 377 2.29 8.98 -39.27
CA THR A 377 3.07 8.43 -38.16
C THR A 377 3.93 9.52 -37.54
N PHE A 378 3.82 9.67 -36.22
CA PHE A 378 4.64 10.58 -35.44
C PHE A 378 5.99 9.97 -35.18
N THR A 379 7.04 10.65 -35.62
CA THR A 379 8.40 10.29 -35.31
C THR A 379 8.77 10.83 -33.93
N GLU A 380 9.32 9.96 -33.10
CA GLU A 380 9.96 10.32 -31.83
C GLU A 380 11.20 11.18 -32.08
N GLN A 381 11.59 11.98 -31.08
CA GLN A 381 12.94 12.54 -31.07
C GLN A 381 13.93 11.38 -30.93
N PRO A 382 15.01 11.35 -31.74
CA PRO A 382 15.96 10.25 -31.68
C PRO A 382 16.53 10.12 -30.25
N PRO A 383 16.64 8.89 -29.70
CA PRO A 383 17.31 8.69 -28.43
C PRO A 383 18.73 9.24 -28.52
N ALA A 384 19.27 9.75 -27.41
CA ALA A 384 20.64 10.27 -27.35
C ALA A 384 21.72 9.24 -27.78
N ASP A 385 21.33 7.97 -27.94
CA ASP A 385 22.16 6.87 -28.41
C ASP A 385 21.34 5.89 -29.30
N PRO A 386 21.57 5.86 -30.64
CA PRO A 386 20.83 5.01 -31.58
C PRO A 386 21.10 3.49 -31.43
N ALA A 387 22.07 3.06 -30.60
CA ALA A 387 22.33 1.65 -30.31
C ALA A 387 21.34 1.01 -29.32
N LYS A 388 20.37 1.77 -28.79
CA LYS A 388 19.43 1.33 -27.73
C LYS A 388 17.97 1.15 -28.18
N ALA A 389 17.65 1.34 -29.45
CA ALA A 389 16.28 1.19 -29.95
C ALA A 389 15.81 -0.30 -29.91
N PRO A 390 14.66 -0.63 -29.31
CA PRO A 390 14.13 -1.99 -29.28
C PRO A 390 13.72 -2.46 -30.68
N GLN A 391 13.83 -3.78 -30.94
CA GLN A 391 13.32 -4.38 -32.18
C GLN A 391 11.78 -4.21 -32.24
N PRO A 392 11.24 -3.59 -33.30
CA PRO A 392 9.80 -3.38 -33.43
C PRO A 392 9.07 -4.70 -33.62
N LYS A 393 8.07 -4.99 -32.78
CA LYS A 393 7.01 -5.94 -33.13
C LYS A 393 5.91 -5.13 -33.83
N SER A 394 5.56 -5.50 -35.06
CA SER A 394 4.40 -4.92 -35.74
C SER A 394 3.15 -5.12 -34.88
N MET A 395 2.24 -4.14 -34.90
CA MET A 395 0.88 -4.36 -34.37
C MET A 395 0.32 -5.65 -34.94
N TRP A 396 -0.39 -6.40 -34.11
CA TRP A 396 -0.85 -7.72 -34.52
C TRP A 396 -1.98 -7.62 -35.54
N PRO A 397 -2.13 -8.60 -36.46
CA PRO A 397 -3.27 -8.63 -37.36
C PRO A 397 -4.60 -8.55 -36.57
N GLY A 398 -5.42 -7.54 -36.86
CA GLY A 398 -6.71 -7.34 -36.20
C GLY A 398 -6.67 -6.62 -34.83
N GLU A 399 -5.49 -6.23 -34.33
CA GLU A 399 -5.36 -5.55 -33.04
C GLU A 399 -6.11 -4.21 -32.99
N ILE A 400 -6.01 -3.39 -34.04
CA ILE A 400 -6.74 -2.12 -34.13
C ILE A 400 -8.26 -2.34 -34.07
N ALA A 401 -8.77 -3.37 -34.73
CA ALA A 401 -10.19 -3.70 -34.68
C ALA A 401 -10.62 -4.11 -33.26
N ARG A 402 -9.83 -4.97 -32.60
CA ARG A 402 -10.06 -5.41 -31.22
C ARG A 402 -10.11 -4.23 -30.23
N ILE A 403 -9.12 -3.33 -30.28
CA ILE A 403 -9.06 -2.23 -29.32
C ILE A 403 -10.15 -1.17 -29.58
N LYS A 404 -10.57 -0.98 -30.85
CA LYS A 404 -11.70 -0.09 -31.20
C LYS A 404 -13.04 -0.62 -30.68
N GLU A 405 -13.22 -1.95 -30.64
CA GLU A 405 -14.41 -2.56 -30.04
C GLU A 405 -14.47 -2.34 -28.51
N LEU A 406 -13.32 -2.27 -27.84
CA LEU A 406 -13.21 -2.10 -26.40
C LEU A 406 -13.30 -0.64 -25.96
N GLU A 407 -12.98 0.33 -26.83
CA GLU A 407 -12.94 1.77 -26.50
C GLU A 407 -14.17 2.27 -25.71
N PRO A 408 -15.43 1.95 -26.09
CA PRO A 408 -16.61 2.46 -25.38
C PRO A 408 -16.76 1.93 -23.95
N ARG A 409 -16.01 0.88 -23.59
CA ARG A 409 -16.06 0.21 -22.28
C ARG A 409 -14.99 0.71 -21.32
N LEU A 410 -13.97 1.41 -21.81
CA LEU A 410 -12.85 1.87 -20.98
C LEU A 410 -13.28 2.97 -20.00
N ARG A 411 -12.62 3.05 -18.85
CA ARG A 411 -12.92 4.06 -17.85
C ARG A 411 -12.26 5.39 -18.21
N LEU A 412 -12.95 6.47 -17.84
CA LEU A 412 -12.44 7.84 -17.89
C LEU A 412 -12.82 8.54 -16.59
N PRO A 413 -12.09 8.26 -15.49
CA PRO A 413 -12.43 8.79 -14.17
C PRO A 413 -12.49 10.32 -14.19
N GLU A 414 -13.64 10.87 -13.79
CA GLU A 414 -13.90 12.32 -13.74
C GLU A 414 -13.73 13.07 -15.06
N ARG A 415 -13.98 12.43 -16.21
CA ARG A 415 -13.92 13.09 -17.52
C ARG A 415 -14.68 14.41 -17.56
N GLU A 416 -15.85 14.48 -16.91
CA GLU A 416 -16.69 15.68 -16.84
C GLU A 416 -16.01 16.87 -16.15
N VAL A 417 -14.95 16.63 -15.36
CA VAL A 417 -14.15 17.68 -14.71
C VAL A 417 -13.06 18.21 -15.65
N TYR A 418 -12.47 17.33 -16.47
CA TYR A 418 -11.31 17.63 -17.30
C TYR A 418 -11.65 18.03 -18.74
N ASP A 419 -12.79 17.57 -19.26
CA ASP A 419 -13.16 17.65 -20.69
C ASP A 419 -14.39 18.56 -20.92
N THR A 420 -14.47 19.67 -20.18
CA THR A 420 -15.58 20.63 -20.36
C THR A 420 -15.36 21.53 -21.57
N PRO A 421 -16.42 22.11 -22.17
CA PRO A 421 -16.28 23.08 -23.27
C PRO A 421 -15.38 24.28 -22.91
N LYS A 422 -15.41 24.72 -21.63
CA LYS A 422 -14.56 25.81 -21.14
C LYS A 422 -13.08 25.45 -21.23
N LEU A 423 -12.70 24.25 -20.77
CA LEU A 423 -11.30 23.80 -20.77
C LEU A 423 -10.81 23.48 -22.18
N ASN A 424 -11.68 22.93 -23.01
CA ASN A 424 -11.43 22.71 -24.43
C ASN A 424 -11.16 24.03 -25.19
N ASN A 425 -11.92 25.08 -24.89
CA ASN A 425 -11.69 26.42 -25.46
C ASN A 425 -10.42 27.06 -24.91
N LEU A 426 -10.16 26.96 -23.58
CA LEU A 426 -8.92 27.46 -22.96
C LEU A 426 -7.69 26.92 -23.70
N PHE A 427 -7.62 25.60 -23.88
CA PHE A 427 -6.51 24.98 -24.60
C PHE A 427 -6.41 25.48 -26.04
N ARG A 428 -7.51 25.48 -26.79
CA ARG A 428 -7.52 25.90 -28.21
C ARG A 428 -7.23 27.38 -28.43
N GLU A 429 -7.52 28.24 -27.46
CA GLU A 429 -7.30 29.68 -27.54
C GLU A 429 -5.89 30.08 -27.09
N THR A 430 -5.33 29.37 -26.10
CA THR A 430 -4.12 29.83 -25.38
C THR A 430 -2.97 28.82 -25.35
N GLY A 431 -3.24 27.54 -25.57
CA GLY A 431 -2.29 26.43 -25.35
C GLY A 431 -2.20 25.97 -23.89
N MET A 432 -2.95 26.61 -22.98
CA MET A 432 -2.94 26.27 -21.55
C MET A 432 -3.91 25.13 -21.21
N ILE A 433 -3.55 24.37 -20.19
CA ILE A 433 -4.39 23.32 -19.60
C ILE A 433 -4.70 23.68 -18.14
N GLN A 434 -5.84 23.22 -17.64
CA GLN A 434 -6.19 23.32 -16.22
C GLN A 434 -6.07 21.94 -15.56
N ILE A 435 -5.19 21.82 -14.57
CA ILE A 435 -5.00 20.58 -13.82
C ILE A 435 -6.15 20.36 -12.82
N ARG A 436 -6.51 21.40 -12.05
CA ARG A 436 -7.73 21.51 -11.22
C ARG A 436 -8.10 22.98 -11.09
N GLN A 437 -9.35 23.28 -10.79
CA GLN A 437 -9.85 24.65 -10.60
C GLN A 437 -9.15 25.41 -9.46
N THR A 438 -8.62 24.69 -8.47
CA THR A 438 -7.88 25.27 -7.33
C THR A 438 -6.46 25.68 -7.65
N PHE A 439 -5.93 25.32 -8.84
CA PHE A 439 -4.58 25.64 -9.26
C PHE A 439 -4.57 26.60 -10.46
N PRO A 440 -3.49 27.39 -10.62
CA PRO A 440 -3.28 28.16 -11.84
C PRO A 440 -3.24 27.25 -13.07
N GLU A 441 -3.68 27.81 -14.20
CA GLU A 441 -3.55 27.20 -15.52
C GLU A 441 -2.06 26.99 -15.85
N PHE A 442 -1.75 25.90 -16.55
CA PHE A 442 -0.40 25.50 -16.92
C PHE A 442 -0.22 25.63 -18.43
N ASP A 443 0.80 26.38 -18.86
CA ASP A 443 1.16 26.48 -20.27
C ASP A 443 1.85 25.18 -20.71
N LEU A 444 1.24 24.46 -21.66
CA LEU A 444 1.80 23.20 -22.14
C LEU A 444 3.15 23.40 -22.84
N ALA A 445 3.46 24.61 -23.33
CA ALA A 445 4.77 24.93 -23.88
C ALA A 445 5.90 24.87 -22.83
N ASP A 446 5.58 24.99 -21.54
CA ASP A 446 6.55 24.88 -20.45
C ASP A 446 6.89 23.42 -20.09
N LEU A 447 6.20 22.43 -20.67
CA LEU A 447 6.51 21.01 -20.51
C LEU A 447 7.78 20.63 -21.32
N THR A 448 8.94 20.93 -20.74
CA THR A 448 10.25 20.62 -21.33
C THR A 448 10.81 19.27 -20.85
N ASP A 449 10.52 18.92 -19.59
CA ASP A 449 10.74 17.60 -19.01
C ASP A 449 9.62 17.26 -18.01
N TRP A 450 9.56 16.00 -17.58
CA TRP A 450 8.51 15.54 -16.69
C TRP A 450 8.69 15.96 -15.22
N THR A 451 9.79 16.62 -14.84
CA THR A 451 10.06 17.10 -13.47
C THR A 451 9.36 18.41 -13.13
N VAL A 452 8.64 19.00 -14.09
CA VAL A 452 7.90 20.27 -13.95
C VAL A 452 7.01 20.30 -12.71
N HIS A 453 7.22 21.29 -11.84
CA HIS A 453 6.45 21.45 -10.62
C HIS A 453 6.27 22.93 -10.22
N PRO A 454 5.48 23.70 -10.98
CA PRO A 454 5.45 25.17 -10.89
C PRO A 454 4.84 25.68 -9.57
N THR A 455 3.99 24.89 -8.93
CA THR A 455 3.29 25.27 -7.69
C THR A 455 4.03 24.85 -6.42
N GLY A 456 4.98 23.91 -6.51
CA GLY A 456 5.57 23.23 -5.35
C GLY A 456 4.55 22.45 -4.49
N ASN A 457 3.28 22.36 -4.89
CA ASN A 457 2.21 21.68 -4.16
C ASN A 457 2.09 20.19 -4.58
N PRO A 458 2.34 19.23 -3.67
CA PRO A 458 2.26 17.79 -3.99
C PRO A 458 0.94 17.35 -4.63
N VAL A 459 -0.19 17.96 -4.27
CA VAL A 459 -1.51 17.64 -4.84
C VAL A 459 -1.62 18.03 -6.32
N TRP A 460 -1.01 19.16 -6.71
CA TRP A 460 -0.91 19.53 -8.12
C TRP A 460 -0.14 18.45 -8.90
N ARG A 461 0.93 17.93 -8.30
CA ARG A 461 1.79 16.91 -8.91
C ARG A 461 1.04 15.58 -9.11
N ILE A 462 0.21 15.18 -8.15
CA ILE A 462 -0.69 14.02 -8.26
C ILE A 462 -1.63 14.16 -9.47
N TYR A 463 -2.37 15.27 -9.56
CA TYR A 463 -3.33 15.47 -10.66
C TYR A 463 -2.67 15.77 -12.01
N PHE A 464 -1.46 16.33 -12.03
CA PHE A 464 -0.68 16.43 -13.25
C PHE A 464 -0.29 15.03 -13.76
N ASN A 465 0.20 14.17 -12.86
CA ASN A 465 0.56 12.80 -13.18
C ASN A 465 -0.63 11.87 -13.44
N SER A 466 -1.87 12.26 -13.13
CA SER A 466 -3.06 11.47 -13.52
C SER A 466 -3.31 11.46 -15.03
N MET A 467 -2.76 12.45 -15.75
CA MET A 467 -2.95 12.66 -17.20
C MET A 467 -4.41 12.82 -17.64
N ALA A 468 -5.36 12.96 -16.71
CA ALA A 468 -6.77 13.09 -17.03
C ALA A 468 -7.08 14.35 -17.86
N TRP A 469 -6.26 15.39 -17.70
CA TRP A 469 -6.28 16.64 -18.47
C TRP A 469 -5.94 16.47 -19.96
N MET A 470 -5.40 15.32 -20.39
CA MET A 470 -5.09 15.05 -21.80
C MET A 470 -6.33 14.81 -22.67
N SER A 471 -7.53 14.71 -22.07
CA SER A 471 -8.79 14.56 -22.80
C SER A 471 -9.07 15.71 -23.78
N VAL A 472 -8.56 16.92 -23.52
CA VAL A 472 -8.78 18.08 -24.40
C VAL A 472 -8.17 17.92 -25.80
N PHE A 473 -7.27 16.95 -25.99
CA PHE A 473 -6.61 16.70 -27.28
C PHE A 473 -7.46 15.87 -28.26
N THR A 474 -8.58 15.29 -27.84
CA THR A 474 -9.37 14.40 -28.69
C THR A 474 -10.39 15.14 -29.56
N ASP A 475 -10.99 14.41 -30.49
CA ASP A 475 -11.91 14.90 -31.52
C ASP A 475 -13.34 15.16 -31.02
N GLN A 476 -13.63 14.89 -29.75
CA GLN A 476 -14.92 15.14 -29.12
C GLN A 476 -14.72 15.60 -27.67
N ASP A 477 -15.60 16.50 -27.19
CA ASP A 477 -15.70 16.83 -25.77
C ASP A 477 -16.53 15.79 -24.99
N PHE A 478 -16.68 15.96 -23.67
CA PHE A 478 -17.44 15.02 -22.84
C PHE A 478 -18.93 14.92 -23.24
N ALA A 479 -19.48 15.96 -23.87
CA ALA A 479 -20.86 16.00 -24.35
C ALA A 479 -21.02 15.41 -25.77
N GLY A 480 -19.94 14.84 -26.33
CA GLY A 480 -19.92 14.26 -27.67
C GLY A 480 -19.89 15.30 -28.79
N LYS A 481 -19.63 16.58 -28.48
CA LYS A 481 -19.55 17.62 -29.52
C LYS A 481 -18.22 17.48 -30.27
N PRO A 482 -18.27 17.44 -31.62
CA PRO A 482 -17.06 17.39 -32.42
C PRO A 482 -16.15 18.60 -32.20
N GLN A 483 -14.85 18.37 -32.17
CA GLN A 483 -13.81 19.38 -32.07
C GLN A 483 -12.55 18.93 -32.82
N GLU A 484 -11.70 19.88 -33.20
CA GLU A 484 -10.43 19.56 -33.87
C GLU A 484 -9.48 18.85 -32.88
N PRO A 485 -8.96 17.65 -33.23
CA PRO A 485 -8.02 16.92 -32.38
C PRO A 485 -6.58 17.44 -32.50
N HIS A 486 -5.80 17.26 -31.43
CA HIS A 486 -4.38 17.59 -31.35
C HIS A 486 -3.54 16.35 -31.01
N TRP A 487 -3.54 15.38 -31.92
CA TRP A 487 -2.88 14.08 -31.71
C TRP A 487 -1.36 14.19 -31.59
N LYS A 488 -0.72 15.16 -32.25
CA LYS A 488 0.72 15.35 -32.10
C LYS A 488 1.05 15.83 -30.68
N LYS A 489 0.24 16.71 -30.10
CA LYS A 489 0.37 17.12 -28.69
C LYS A 489 0.16 15.98 -27.71
N ALA A 490 -0.85 15.14 -27.94
CA ALA A 490 -1.05 13.93 -27.12
C ALA A 490 0.18 13.01 -27.17
N PHE A 491 0.76 12.82 -28.36
CA PHE A 491 2.00 12.07 -28.53
C PHE A 491 3.18 12.73 -27.81
N ASP A 492 3.43 14.04 -28.00
CA ASP A 492 4.57 14.76 -27.41
C ASP A 492 4.58 14.64 -25.87
N VAL A 493 3.39 14.77 -25.25
CA VAL A 493 3.21 14.60 -23.81
C VAL A 493 3.52 13.17 -23.39
N LEU A 494 2.96 12.17 -24.08
CA LEU A 494 3.20 10.77 -23.73
C LEU A 494 4.66 10.36 -23.95
N GLU A 495 5.30 10.87 -25.01
CA GLU A 495 6.71 10.66 -25.29
C GLU A 495 7.59 11.24 -24.17
N ALA A 496 7.29 12.46 -23.72
CA ALA A 496 8.01 13.08 -22.61
C ALA A 496 7.89 12.27 -21.31
N PHE A 497 6.71 11.71 -21.03
CA PHE A 497 6.50 10.81 -19.90
C PHE A 497 7.27 9.50 -20.03
N VAL A 498 7.12 8.80 -21.16
CA VAL A 498 7.81 7.51 -21.41
C VAL A 498 9.32 7.70 -21.31
N ARG A 499 9.87 8.75 -21.93
CA ARG A 499 11.30 9.10 -21.85
C ARG A 499 11.74 9.35 -20.40
N HIS A 500 10.93 10.02 -19.60
CA HIS A 500 11.24 10.26 -18.20
C HIS A 500 11.25 8.98 -17.38
N VAL A 501 10.23 8.12 -17.54
CA VAL A 501 10.17 6.81 -16.86
C VAL A 501 11.37 5.93 -17.23
N GLU A 502 11.79 5.94 -18.51
CA GLU A 502 12.98 5.21 -18.95
C GLU A 502 14.28 5.80 -18.40
N ALA A 503 14.37 7.13 -18.26
CA ALA A 503 15.54 7.82 -17.73
C ALA A 503 15.68 7.70 -16.20
N GLU A 504 14.56 7.62 -15.46
CA GLU A 504 14.54 7.59 -13.99
C GLU A 504 15.00 6.28 -13.35
N GLY A 505 15.41 5.27 -14.13
CA GLY A 505 15.82 3.93 -13.65
C GLY A 505 16.25 3.86 -12.16
N HIS A 506 15.48 3.12 -11.36
CA HIS A 506 15.68 2.79 -9.93
C HIS A 506 15.39 3.79 -8.83
N ARG A 507 14.70 4.91 -9.06
CA ARG A 507 14.08 5.65 -7.94
C ARG A 507 12.73 6.19 -8.35
N PRO A 508 11.63 5.42 -8.25
CA PRO A 508 10.32 6.03 -8.32
C PRO A 508 10.26 7.09 -7.22
N LYS A 509 10.32 8.37 -7.60
CA LYS A 509 9.85 9.39 -6.69
C LYS A 509 8.37 9.08 -6.46
N ASN A 510 7.94 9.06 -5.20
CA ASN A 510 6.58 8.67 -4.84
C ASN A 510 5.51 9.53 -5.52
N ASP A 511 5.85 10.69 -6.10
CA ASP A 511 4.90 11.61 -6.71
C ASP A 511 4.42 11.19 -8.11
N ILE A 512 5.23 10.49 -8.91
CA ILE A 512 4.82 10.00 -10.25
C ILE A 512 4.04 8.68 -10.21
N TRP A 513 4.43 7.80 -9.27
CA TRP A 513 3.79 6.52 -8.99
C TRP A 513 2.85 6.61 -7.79
N ASP A 514 2.29 7.79 -7.54
CA ASP A 514 1.19 7.95 -6.60
C ASP A 514 0.02 7.04 -7.01
N ASP A 515 -0.71 6.51 -6.03
CA ASP A 515 -1.71 5.49 -6.26
C ASP A 515 -2.95 6.04 -7.00
N HIS A 516 -3.35 7.27 -6.69
CA HIS A 516 -4.39 7.98 -7.42
C HIS A 516 -3.94 8.30 -8.84
N ALA A 517 -2.74 8.88 -8.99
CA ALA A 517 -2.22 9.24 -10.30
C ALA A 517 -2.07 8.01 -11.22
N THR A 518 -1.55 6.90 -10.69
CA THR A 518 -1.26 5.68 -11.45
C THR A 518 -2.54 5.00 -11.93
N GLY A 519 -3.59 4.95 -11.10
CA GLY A 519 -4.89 4.38 -11.49
C GLY A 519 -5.53 5.15 -12.65
N TYR A 520 -5.66 6.47 -12.50
CA TYR A 520 -6.27 7.33 -13.53
C TYR A 520 -5.44 7.30 -14.83
N ARG A 521 -4.12 7.44 -14.71
CA ARG A 521 -3.22 7.46 -15.87
C ARG A 521 -3.29 6.18 -16.69
N ALA A 522 -3.44 5.02 -16.05
CA ALA A 522 -3.58 3.75 -16.76
C ALA A 522 -4.82 3.73 -17.68
N SER A 523 -5.97 4.18 -17.18
CA SER A 523 -7.22 4.32 -17.94
C SER A 523 -7.11 5.35 -19.06
N TYR A 524 -6.59 6.55 -18.76
CA TYR A 524 -6.46 7.62 -19.77
C TYR A 524 -5.48 7.28 -20.90
N ILE A 525 -4.34 6.62 -20.59
CA ILE A 525 -3.42 6.13 -21.62
C ILE A 525 -4.09 5.03 -22.46
N ALA A 526 -4.78 4.07 -21.83
CA ALA A 526 -5.50 3.02 -22.54
C ALA A 526 -6.53 3.61 -23.51
N TRP A 527 -7.33 4.57 -23.05
CA TRP A 527 -8.33 5.23 -23.87
C TRP A 527 -7.72 6.09 -25.00
N LEU A 528 -6.71 6.90 -24.73
CA LEU A 528 -6.03 7.68 -25.79
C LEU A 528 -5.41 6.76 -26.86
N TYR A 529 -4.85 5.64 -26.41
CA TYR A 529 -4.29 4.61 -27.29
C TYR A 529 -5.37 4.05 -28.22
N THR A 530 -6.54 3.65 -27.70
CA THR A 530 -7.62 3.09 -28.51
C THR A 530 -8.31 4.11 -29.40
N ARG A 531 -8.49 5.35 -28.91
CA ARG A 531 -9.21 6.41 -29.61
C ARG A 531 -8.57 6.84 -30.93
N GLY A 532 -7.23 6.73 -31.03
CA GLY A 532 -6.54 7.05 -32.28
C GLY A 532 -5.02 7.09 -32.22
N LEU A 533 -4.42 7.10 -31.03
CA LEU A 533 -2.96 7.20 -30.93
C LEU A 533 -2.26 5.94 -31.47
N ALA A 534 -2.84 4.74 -31.29
CA ALA A 534 -2.27 3.48 -31.80
C ALA A 534 -2.00 3.47 -33.31
N GLU A 535 -2.82 4.18 -34.09
CA GLU A 535 -2.70 4.27 -35.55
C GLU A 535 -1.66 5.31 -36.01
N ARG A 536 -1.10 6.10 -35.08
CA ARG A 536 -0.24 7.26 -35.36
C ARG A 536 1.16 7.15 -34.75
N ILE A 537 1.41 6.15 -33.92
CA ILE A 537 2.72 5.94 -33.30
C ILE A 537 3.56 4.93 -34.10
N THR A 538 4.88 5.09 -34.03
CA THR A 538 5.80 4.12 -34.61
C THR A 538 5.75 2.79 -33.85
N PRO A 539 6.05 1.66 -34.50
CA PRO A 539 6.19 0.37 -33.83
C PRO A 539 7.21 0.39 -32.68
N GLU A 540 8.29 1.17 -32.81
CA GLU A 540 9.33 1.35 -31.80
C GLU A 540 8.78 2.05 -30.55
N PHE A 541 8.06 3.16 -30.73
CA PHE A 541 7.43 3.86 -29.62
C PHE A 541 6.35 3.01 -28.95
N ASN A 542 5.55 2.27 -29.74
CA ASN A 542 4.55 1.36 -29.20
C ASN A 542 5.17 0.29 -28.30
N ALA A 543 6.32 -0.27 -28.69
CA ALA A 543 7.04 -1.24 -27.87
C ALA A 543 7.52 -0.62 -26.54
N ARG A 544 8.02 0.63 -26.56
CA ARG A 544 8.42 1.37 -25.35
C ARG A 544 7.23 1.66 -24.44
N LEU A 545 6.13 2.17 -25.00
CA LEU A 545 4.90 2.43 -24.26
C LEU A 545 4.38 1.17 -23.56
N ARG A 546 4.37 0.03 -24.25
CA ARG A 546 3.96 -1.26 -23.65
C ARG A 546 4.79 -1.65 -22.43
N LYS A 547 6.12 -1.45 -22.47
CA LYS A 547 6.98 -1.69 -21.31
C LYS A 547 6.58 -0.82 -20.11
N VAL A 548 6.27 0.45 -20.35
CA VAL A 548 5.76 1.37 -19.31
C VAL A 548 4.40 0.91 -18.77
N MET A 549 3.52 0.38 -19.62
CA MET A 549 2.22 -0.15 -19.17
C MET A 549 2.34 -1.46 -18.37
N ILE A 550 3.33 -2.31 -18.67
CA ILE A 550 3.66 -3.47 -17.82
C ILE A 550 4.18 -3.03 -16.44
N LEU A 551 4.90 -1.92 -16.36
CA LEU A 551 5.26 -1.33 -15.07
C LEU A 551 4.03 -0.84 -14.31
N HIS A 552 3.07 -0.18 -14.98
CA HIS A 552 1.78 0.19 -14.35
C HIS A 552 1.05 -1.03 -13.79
N ARG A 553 1.01 -2.15 -14.53
CA ARG A 553 0.44 -3.42 -14.03
C ARG A 553 1.05 -3.82 -12.70
N LYS A 554 2.38 -3.91 -12.64
CA LYS A 554 3.12 -4.33 -11.44
C LYS A 554 2.83 -3.39 -10.27
N THR A 555 2.84 -2.08 -10.52
CA THR A 555 2.62 -1.06 -9.50
C THR A 555 1.19 -1.10 -8.95
N LEU A 556 0.16 -1.15 -9.81
CA LEU A 556 -1.24 -1.22 -9.40
C LEU A 556 -1.56 -2.53 -8.65
N MET A 557 -1.04 -3.66 -9.12
CA MET A 557 -1.15 -4.92 -8.38
C MET A 557 -0.47 -4.84 -7.00
N GLY A 558 0.63 -4.08 -6.89
CA GLY A 558 1.29 -3.79 -5.61
C GLY A 558 0.41 -2.96 -4.67
N PHE A 559 -0.30 -1.95 -5.17
CA PHE A 559 -1.21 -1.14 -4.36
C PHE A 559 -2.44 -1.92 -3.88
N LEU A 560 -3.07 -2.66 -4.80
CA LEU A 560 -4.26 -3.46 -4.52
C LEU A 560 -3.98 -4.63 -3.56
N ASP A 561 -2.75 -5.10 -3.50
CA ASP A 561 -2.33 -6.13 -2.54
C ASP A 561 -1.75 -5.55 -1.25
N SER A 562 -1.67 -4.22 -1.15
CA SER A 562 -1.22 -3.57 0.08
C SER A 562 -2.38 -3.42 1.07
N GLU A 563 -2.09 -3.61 2.35
CA GLU A 563 -3.04 -3.36 3.45
C GLU A 563 -3.42 -1.87 3.59
N LYS A 564 -2.71 -0.97 2.89
CA LYS A 564 -2.85 0.48 3.01
C LYS A 564 -4.22 0.98 2.53
N TRP A 565 -4.76 0.40 1.47
CA TRP A 565 -5.93 0.94 0.76
C TRP A 565 -7.20 0.10 0.95
N LYS A 566 -7.15 -0.93 1.79
CA LYS A 566 -8.22 -1.93 1.94
C LYS A 566 -9.60 -1.39 2.32
N PHE A 567 -9.66 -0.20 2.94
CA PHE A 567 -10.90 0.50 3.32
C PHE A 567 -11.12 1.80 2.53
N SER A 568 -10.26 2.09 1.57
CA SER A 568 -10.33 3.31 0.78
C SER A 568 -11.02 3.04 -0.55
N ASN A 569 -11.85 3.99 -0.97
CA ASN A 569 -12.42 4.04 -2.33
C ASN A 569 -11.34 4.04 -3.43
N HIS A 570 -10.07 4.28 -3.08
CA HIS A 570 -8.93 4.15 -3.98
C HIS A 570 -8.82 2.76 -4.63
N THR A 571 -9.29 1.72 -3.94
CA THR A 571 -9.34 0.36 -4.48
C THR A 571 -10.11 0.30 -5.80
N LEU A 572 -11.20 1.07 -5.93
CA LEU A 572 -12.05 1.06 -7.11
C LEU A 572 -11.30 1.56 -8.36
N PHE A 573 -10.72 2.76 -8.30
CA PHE A 573 -10.04 3.32 -9.47
C PHE A 573 -8.69 2.65 -9.77
N GLN A 574 -8.04 2.05 -8.77
CA GLN A 574 -6.84 1.25 -8.99
C GLN A 574 -7.17 -0.05 -9.75
N ALA A 575 -8.27 -0.73 -9.38
CA ALA A 575 -8.74 -1.93 -10.04
C ALA A 575 -9.27 -1.64 -11.46
N GLU A 576 -10.04 -0.57 -11.62
CA GLU A 576 -10.51 -0.07 -12.92
C GLU A 576 -9.32 0.24 -13.87
N GLY A 577 -8.33 1.00 -13.40
CA GLY A 577 -7.13 1.31 -14.19
C GLY A 577 -6.29 0.08 -14.53
N LEU A 578 -6.20 -0.89 -13.62
CA LEU A 578 -5.54 -2.18 -13.87
C LEU A 578 -6.27 -2.98 -14.95
N ALA A 579 -7.61 -2.99 -14.92
CA ALA A 579 -8.44 -3.68 -15.89
C ALA A 579 -8.34 -3.05 -17.29
N ASP A 580 -8.43 -1.73 -17.42
CA ASP A 580 -8.26 -1.02 -18.71
C ASP A 580 -6.88 -1.30 -19.33
N MET A 581 -5.82 -1.20 -18.52
CA MET A 581 -4.47 -1.52 -18.98
C MET A 581 -4.37 -2.99 -19.42
N ALA A 582 -4.97 -3.92 -18.68
CA ALA A 582 -4.97 -5.33 -19.03
C ALA A 582 -5.70 -5.61 -20.35
N LEU A 583 -6.86 -4.99 -20.57
CA LEU A 583 -7.63 -5.15 -21.79
C LEU A 583 -6.86 -4.69 -23.03
N ILE A 584 -6.15 -3.57 -22.93
CA ILE A 584 -5.48 -2.94 -24.08
C ILE A 584 -4.08 -3.50 -24.31
N PHE A 585 -3.25 -3.57 -23.27
CA PHE A 585 -1.82 -3.82 -23.42
C PHE A 585 -1.38 -5.27 -23.17
N LEU A 586 -2.19 -6.10 -22.48
CA LEU A 586 -1.89 -7.51 -22.30
C LEU A 586 -2.47 -8.35 -23.43
N THR A 587 -1.55 -8.91 -24.20
CA THR A 587 -1.91 -9.62 -25.40
C THR A 587 -2.10 -11.12 -25.18
N ASP A 588 -1.29 -11.72 -24.31
CA ASP A 588 -1.48 -13.09 -23.83
C ASP A 588 -2.83 -13.23 -23.11
N ALA A 589 -3.64 -14.21 -23.55
CA ALA A 589 -5.02 -14.35 -23.10
C ALA A 589 -5.10 -14.79 -21.63
N ASP A 590 -4.24 -15.71 -21.21
CA ASP A 590 -4.25 -16.25 -19.86
C ASP A 590 -3.76 -15.21 -18.85
N ARG A 591 -2.69 -14.47 -19.18
CA ARG A 591 -2.17 -13.37 -18.37
C ARG A 591 -3.17 -12.23 -18.24
N ARG A 592 -3.88 -11.91 -19.33
CA ARG A 592 -4.97 -10.92 -19.30
C ARG A 592 -6.10 -11.38 -18.39
N HIS A 593 -6.56 -12.63 -18.53
CA HIS A 593 -7.60 -13.21 -17.68
C HIS A 593 -7.21 -13.18 -16.20
N ARG A 594 -6.01 -13.66 -15.84
CA ARG A 594 -5.50 -13.61 -14.46
C ARG A 594 -5.45 -12.20 -13.88
N THR A 595 -5.05 -11.21 -14.69
CA THR A 595 -4.97 -9.81 -14.24
C THR A 595 -6.36 -9.21 -14.00
N LEU A 596 -7.33 -9.53 -14.86
CA LEU A 596 -8.72 -9.08 -14.72
C LEU A 596 -9.41 -9.75 -13.52
N GLU A 597 -9.22 -11.06 -13.33
CA GLU A 597 -9.71 -11.78 -12.14
C GLU A 597 -9.14 -11.21 -10.84
N PHE A 598 -7.85 -10.85 -10.83
CA PHE A 598 -7.22 -10.20 -9.68
C PHE A 598 -7.89 -8.85 -9.38
N ALA A 599 -8.07 -7.99 -10.39
CA ALA A 599 -8.74 -6.70 -10.20
C ALA A 599 -10.17 -6.87 -9.68
N ARG A 600 -10.95 -7.77 -10.29
CA ARG A 600 -12.33 -8.11 -9.88
C ARG A 600 -12.39 -8.58 -8.42
N THR A 601 -11.51 -9.51 -8.05
CA THR A 601 -11.44 -10.07 -6.68
C THR A 601 -11.16 -8.98 -5.65
N LYS A 602 -10.26 -8.04 -5.95
CA LYS A 602 -9.93 -6.94 -5.03
C LYS A 602 -11.10 -5.95 -4.83
N VAL A 603 -11.94 -5.77 -5.84
CA VAL A 603 -13.18 -4.98 -5.69
C VAL A 603 -14.21 -5.74 -4.84
N ASP A 604 -14.39 -7.04 -5.06
CA ASP A 604 -15.27 -7.87 -4.22
C ASP A 604 -14.86 -7.86 -2.74
N GLU A 605 -13.56 -8.00 -2.47
CA GLU A 605 -12.99 -7.89 -1.14
C GLU A 605 -13.25 -6.51 -0.51
N PHE A 606 -13.18 -5.45 -1.30
CA PHE A 606 -13.47 -4.10 -0.83
C PHE A 606 -14.95 -3.93 -0.50
N ILE A 607 -15.86 -4.43 -1.34
CA ILE A 607 -17.31 -4.33 -1.09
C ILE A 607 -17.69 -5.03 0.23
N GLU A 608 -17.21 -6.26 0.43
CA GLU A 608 -17.45 -7.04 1.66
C GLU A 608 -17.01 -6.27 2.93
N ARG A 609 -15.92 -5.50 2.82
CA ARG A 609 -15.39 -4.69 3.91
C ARG A 609 -16.19 -3.40 4.09
N ALA A 610 -16.55 -2.72 3.00
CA ALA A 610 -17.08 -1.36 3.01
C ALA A 610 -18.59 -1.29 3.19
N VAL A 611 -19.33 -2.34 2.84
CA VAL A 611 -20.80 -2.38 2.86
C VAL A 611 -21.29 -3.48 3.79
N SER A 612 -22.25 -3.16 4.65
CA SER A 612 -23.04 -4.18 5.34
C SER A 612 -24.14 -4.67 4.40
N HIS A 613 -23.96 -5.86 3.82
CA HIS A 613 -24.93 -6.41 2.85
C HIS A 613 -26.32 -6.60 3.44
N ALA A 614 -26.42 -6.98 4.72
CA ALA A 614 -27.69 -7.25 5.38
C ALA A 614 -28.51 -5.98 5.61
N GLU A 615 -27.82 -4.86 5.89
CA GLU A 615 -28.41 -3.59 6.27
C GLU A 615 -28.42 -2.56 5.13
N GLY A 616 -27.57 -2.73 4.12
CA GLY A 616 -27.31 -1.73 3.09
C GLY A 616 -26.52 -0.53 3.59
N THR A 617 -25.92 -0.57 4.77
CA THR A 617 -25.16 0.53 5.35
C THR A 617 -23.70 0.52 4.89
N VAL A 618 -23.05 1.69 4.95
CA VAL A 618 -21.63 1.84 4.59
C VAL A 618 -20.83 2.10 5.86
N LYS A 619 -19.77 1.31 6.06
CA LYS A 619 -18.94 1.27 7.27
C LYS A 619 -18.04 2.50 7.47
N GLU A 620 -18.14 3.49 6.57
CA GLU A 620 -17.39 4.75 6.67
C GLU A 620 -17.92 5.68 7.76
N HIS A 621 -19.14 5.45 8.26
CA HIS A 621 -19.80 6.28 9.27
C HIS A 621 -19.96 7.76 8.86
N SER A 622 -20.16 8.01 7.56
CA SER A 622 -20.53 9.29 7.00
C SER A 622 -21.62 9.10 5.94
N ILE A 623 -22.68 9.89 6.05
CA ILE A 623 -23.83 9.81 5.13
C ILE A 623 -23.46 10.32 3.74
N PHE A 624 -22.56 11.31 3.65
CA PHE A 624 -22.05 11.74 2.35
C PHE A 624 -21.31 10.62 1.64
N TYR A 625 -20.42 9.93 2.35
CA TYR A 625 -19.66 8.83 1.79
C TYR A 625 -20.53 7.61 1.48
N HIS A 626 -21.62 7.40 2.22
CA HIS A 626 -22.63 6.40 1.85
C HIS A 626 -23.19 6.65 0.44
N VAL A 627 -23.65 7.88 0.14
CA VAL A 627 -24.20 8.22 -1.18
C VAL A 627 -23.13 8.17 -2.28
N PHE A 628 -21.94 8.70 -1.99
CA PHE A 628 -20.82 8.65 -2.93
C PHE A 628 -20.47 7.21 -3.30
N LEU A 629 -20.32 6.33 -2.30
CA LEU A 629 -19.94 4.94 -2.51
C LEU A 629 -21.05 4.15 -3.21
N MET A 630 -22.31 4.37 -2.86
CA MET A 630 -23.47 3.76 -3.52
C MET A 630 -23.45 4.00 -5.03
N GLY A 631 -23.28 5.25 -5.47
CA GLY A 631 -23.17 5.59 -6.89
C GLY A 631 -21.90 5.05 -7.55
N ARG A 632 -20.74 5.16 -6.87
CA ARG A 632 -19.47 4.68 -7.42
C ARG A 632 -19.40 3.16 -7.57
N LEU A 633 -19.95 2.41 -6.62
CA LEU A 633 -20.05 0.96 -6.72
C LEU A 633 -20.95 0.56 -7.88
N ARG A 634 -22.10 1.23 -8.08
CA ARG A 634 -22.99 0.93 -9.20
C ARG A 634 -22.29 1.10 -10.55
N GLU A 635 -21.62 2.23 -10.77
CA GLU A 635 -20.81 2.45 -11.97
C GLU A 635 -19.68 1.42 -12.14
N THR A 636 -19.07 0.98 -11.03
CA THR A 636 -18.00 -0.05 -11.06
C THR A 636 -18.57 -1.41 -11.44
N CYS A 637 -19.75 -1.78 -10.94
CA CYS A 637 -20.45 -3.02 -11.30
C CYS A 637 -20.74 -3.05 -12.79
N GLU A 638 -21.32 -1.98 -13.33
CA GLU A 638 -21.64 -1.85 -14.76
C GLU A 638 -20.38 -1.96 -15.63
N TYR A 639 -19.27 -1.35 -15.19
CA TYR A 639 -18.00 -1.48 -15.89
C TYR A 639 -17.51 -2.93 -15.93
N PHE A 640 -17.41 -3.59 -14.77
CA PHE A 640 -16.91 -4.96 -14.67
C PHE A 640 -17.82 -5.97 -15.41
N GLU A 641 -19.13 -5.76 -15.38
CA GLU A 641 -20.09 -6.51 -16.20
C GLU A 641 -19.84 -6.32 -17.70
N SER A 642 -19.63 -5.07 -18.16
CA SER A 642 -19.42 -4.75 -19.58
C SER A 642 -18.16 -5.41 -20.19
N ILE A 643 -17.17 -5.71 -19.36
CA ILE A 643 -15.92 -6.36 -19.77
C ILE A 643 -15.92 -7.88 -19.54
N GLY A 644 -17.03 -8.43 -19.06
CA GLY A 644 -17.23 -9.87 -18.87
C GLY A 644 -16.70 -10.44 -17.55
N TYR A 645 -16.53 -9.60 -16.52
CA TYR A 645 -16.02 -9.97 -15.20
C TYR A 645 -16.93 -9.42 -14.09
N PRO A 646 -18.23 -9.79 -14.05
CA PRO A 646 -19.17 -9.25 -13.06
C PRO A 646 -18.68 -9.49 -11.62
N LEU A 647 -18.96 -8.52 -10.75
CA LEU A 647 -18.60 -8.60 -9.33
C LEU A 647 -19.52 -9.58 -8.60
N ASN A 648 -18.96 -10.41 -7.71
CA ASN A 648 -19.74 -11.43 -7.00
C ASN A 648 -20.37 -10.88 -5.71
N ASN A 649 -19.74 -9.88 -5.10
CA ASN A 649 -20.20 -9.26 -3.86
C ASN A 649 -21.01 -7.99 -4.13
N ALA A 650 -21.59 -7.84 -5.32
CA ALA A 650 -22.55 -6.78 -5.62
C ALA A 650 -23.86 -7.40 -6.08
N SER A 651 -24.98 -6.83 -5.63
CA SER A 651 -26.31 -7.27 -6.04
C SER A 651 -27.31 -6.12 -6.05
N ASP A 652 -28.39 -6.27 -6.82
CA ASP A 652 -29.48 -5.29 -6.81
C ASP A 652 -30.13 -5.18 -5.42
N ASP A 653 -30.23 -6.27 -4.66
CA ASP A 653 -30.76 -6.25 -3.27
C ASP A 653 -29.88 -5.40 -2.33
N MET A 654 -28.55 -5.50 -2.46
CA MET A 654 -27.63 -4.62 -1.73
C MET A 654 -27.91 -3.15 -2.05
N PHE A 655 -28.00 -2.81 -3.33
CA PHE A 655 -28.28 -1.44 -3.79
C PHE A 655 -29.67 -0.93 -3.38
N ILE A 656 -30.68 -1.80 -3.38
CA ILE A 656 -32.03 -1.51 -2.87
C ILE A 656 -31.96 -1.12 -1.38
N ARG A 657 -31.23 -1.89 -0.57
CA ARG A 657 -31.07 -1.62 0.87
C ARG A 657 -30.28 -0.35 1.14
N MET A 658 -29.21 -0.10 0.37
CA MET A 658 -28.47 1.17 0.46
C MET A 658 -29.39 2.36 0.21
N ASN A 659 -30.21 2.31 -0.84
CA ASN A 659 -31.15 3.38 -1.15
C ASN A 659 -32.26 3.52 -0.10
N GLU A 660 -32.73 2.42 0.49
CA GLU A 660 -33.69 2.45 1.60
C GLU A 660 -33.09 3.13 2.84
N PHE A 661 -31.87 2.74 3.27
CA PHE A 661 -31.17 3.40 4.38
C PHE A 661 -30.96 4.91 4.13
N LEU A 662 -30.53 5.30 2.93
CA LEU A 662 -30.38 6.72 2.57
C LEU A 662 -31.68 7.50 2.80
N HIS A 663 -32.82 6.96 2.36
CA HIS A 663 -34.11 7.63 2.54
C HIS A 663 -34.59 7.58 3.99
N ASP A 664 -34.22 6.55 4.74
CA ASP A 664 -34.59 6.45 6.15
C ASP A 664 -33.80 7.42 7.04
N ILE A 665 -32.52 7.65 6.76
CA ILE A 665 -31.70 8.56 7.57
C ILE A 665 -31.99 10.04 7.28
N MET A 666 -32.57 10.36 6.13
CA MET A 666 -33.01 11.71 5.79
C MET A 666 -34.34 12.04 6.51
N PRO A 667 -34.42 13.07 7.37
CA PRO A 667 -35.68 13.48 7.99
C PRO A 667 -36.77 13.83 6.96
N VAL A 668 -36.40 14.58 5.91
CA VAL A 668 -37.22 14.85 4.74
C VAL A 668 -36.35 14.74 3.48
N PHE A 669 -36.99 14.51 2.32
CA PHE A 669 -36.25 14.30 1.08
C PHE A 669 -35.30 15.47 0.76
N HIS A 670 -34.05 15.14 0.43
CA HIS A 670 -32.94 16.09 0.21
C HIS A 670 -32.45 16.90 1.43
N ARG A 671 -32.92 16.61 2.65
CA ARG A 671 -32.33 17.17 3.87
C ARG A 671 -31.55 16.09 4.61
N MET A 672 -30.23 16.23 4.61
CA MET A 672 -29.29 15.32 5.24
C MET A 672 -28.86 15.81 6.62
N PRO A 673 -28.78 14.92 7.63
CA PRO A 673 -28.10 15.23 8.88
C PRO A 673 -26.58 15.27 8.68
N GLY A 674 -25.90 16.18 9.37
CA GLY A 674 -24.45 16.28 9.38
C GLY A 674 -23.77 15.22 10.25
N ILE A 675 -23.95 13.92 9.99
CA ILE A 675 -23.32 12.85 10.78
C ILE A 675 -21.98 12.43 10.16
N GLY A 676 -20.94 12.36 11.01
CA GLY A 676 -19.56 12.07 10.63
C GLY A 676 -18.97 13.17 9.74
N ASP A 677 -18.15 12.77 8.78
CA ASP A 677 -17.71 13.67 7.70
C ASP A 677 -18.86 13.92 6.68
N SER A 678 -20.04 14.33 7.17
CA SER A 678 -21.14 14.91 6.38
C SER A 678 -21.52 16.30 6.89
N LYS A 679 -21.88 17.19 5.98
CA LYS A 679 -22.41 18.52 6.33
C LYS A 679 -23.93 18.49 6.36
N HIS A 680 -24.53 19.37 7.16
CA HIS A 680 -25.98 19.55 7.14
C HIS A 680 -26.46 20.06 5.78
N PHE A 681 -27.54 19.45 5.27
CA PHE A 681 -28.14 19.78 3.97
C PHE A 681 -27.15 19.70 2.79
N GLN A 682 -26.14 18.83 2.90
CA GLN A 682 -25.17 18.61 1.84
C GLN A 682 -25.87 18.11 0.57
N ARG A 683 -25.71 18.86 -0.51
CA ARG A 683 -26.21 18.44 -1.83
C ARG A 683 -25.30 17.39 -2.43
N PHE A 684 -25.92 16.44 -3.11
CA PHE A 684 -25.22 15.41 -3.87
C PHE A 684 -25.16 15.76 -5.34
N ASN A 685 -24.10 15.27 -6.01
CA ASN A 685 -24.10 15.24 -7.45
C ASN A 685 -25.15 14.23 -7.93
N LYS A 686 -26.03 14.65 -8.84
CA LYS A 686 -27.10 13.81 -9.39
C LYS A 686 -26.58 12.48 -9.94
N LYS A 687 -25.33 12.44 -10.45
CA LYS A 687 -24.75 11.19 -10.98
C LYS A 687 -24.73 10.04 -9.98
N TYR A 688 -24.56 10.33 -8.69
CA TYR A 688 -24.48 9.28 -7.66
C TYR A 688 -25.84 8.71 -7.26
N ILE A 689 -26.92 9.44 -7.53
CA ILE A 689 -28.28 9.06 -7.14
C ILE A 689 -29.18 8.74 -8.33
N ALA A 690 -28.79 9.12 -9.56
CA ALA A 690 -29.64 9.02 -10.75
C ALA A 690 -30.20 7.61 -10.98
N ALA A 691 -29.36 6.57 -10.89
CA ALA A 691 -29.80 5.19 -11.03
C ALA A 691 -30.83 4.78 -9.96
N PHE A 692 -30.78 5.41 -8.79
CA PHE A 692 -31.62 5.10 -7.63
C PHE A 692 -32.92 5.92 -7.57
N GLU A 693 -33.04 6.92 -8.46
CA GLU A 693 -34.28 7.68 -8.66
C GLU A 693 -35.30 6.94 -9.53
N ASP A 694 -34.90 5.84 -10.17
CA ASP A 694 -35.72 4.97 -11.04
C ASP A 694 -36.45 3.87 -10.25
N GLY A 695 -37.43 3.22 -10.89
CA GLY A 695 -38.26 2.17 -10.28
C GLY A 695 -37.55 0.92 -9.71
N PRO A 696 -36.45 0.38 -10.28
CA PRO A 696 -35.90 -0.92 -9.84
C PRO A 696 -35.23 -0.86 -8.46
N PHE A 697 -34.77 0.30 -8.01
CA PHE A 697 -34.12 0.48 -6.71
C PHE A 697 -35.02 1.19 -5.68
N GLN A 698 -36.30 1.36 -5.99
CA GLN A 698 -37.27 2.01 -5.10
C GLN A 698 -38.15 0.98 -4.38
N THR A 699 -38.02 0.91 -3.07
CA THR A 699 -38.96 0.18 -2.22
C THR A 699 -40.23 1.01 -1.99
N PRO A 700 -41.34 0.39 -1.52
CA PRO A 700 -42.52 1.14 -1.07
C PRO A 700 -42.19 2.24 -0.05
N ARG A 701 -41.19 2.03 0.81
CA ARG A 701 -40.75 3.01 1.82
C ARG A 701 -40.02 4.20 1.21
N VAL A 702 -39.14 3.94 0.25
CA VAL A 702 -38.48 5.00 -0.53
C VAL A 702 -39.53 5.86 -1.25
N ARG A 703 -40.55 5.25 -1.87
CA ARG A 703 -41.66 6.00 -2.51
C ARG A 703 -42.45 6.82 -1.51
N TYR A 704 -42.71 6.29 -0.31
CA TYR A 704 -43.41 7.01 0.76
C TYR A 704 -42.65 8.25 1.20
N HIS A 705 -41.35 8.12 1.46
CA HIS A 705 -40.52 9.25 1.85
C HIS A 705 -40.43 10.30 0.74
N ARG A 706 -40.18 9.90 -0.51
CA ARG A 706 -40.06 10.83 -1.65
C ARG A 706 -41.35 11.56 -1.98
N SER A 707 -42.50 10.91 -1.78
CA SER A 707 -43.82 11.46 -2.12
C SER A 707 -44.45 12.27 -0.99
N GLU A 708 -43.75 12.47 0.13
CA GLU A 708 -44.29 13.06 1.36
C GLU A 708 -45.56 12.32 1.84
N GLY A 709 -45.48 10.99 1.87
CA GLY A 709 -46.53 10.10 2.37
C GLY A 709 -47.71 9.86 1.42
N LYS A 710 -47.64 10.31 0.16
CA LYS A 710 -48.75 10.18 -0.81
C LYS A 710 -48.79 8.82 -1.50
N GLU A 711 -47.66 8.15 -1.65
CA GLU A 711 -47.52 6.88 -2.38
C GLU A 711 -46.55 5.95 -1.66
N GLY A 712 -46.86 4.66 -1.53
CA GLY A 712 -45.98 3.69 -0.87
C GLY A 712 -46.41 3.37 0.56
N GLU A 713 -45.46 2.92 1.39
CA GLU A 713 -45.70 2.47 2.77
C GLU A 713 -44.76 3.18 3.75
N PRO A 714 -45.21 3.58 4.95
CA PRO A 714 -44.35 4.24 5.93
C PRO A 714 -43.24 3.32 6.45
N TYR A 715 -42.16 3.93 6.95
CA TYR A 715 -41.15 3.22 7.74
C TYR A 715 -41.76 2.75 9.07
N PRO A 716 -41.22 1.68 9.69
CA PRO A 716 -41.57 1.32 11.06
C PRO A 716 -41.22 2.45 12.03
N PHE A 717 -41.81 2.45 13.23
CA PHE A 717 -41.52 3.46 14.24
C PHE A 717 -40.03 3.48 14.63
N LEU A 718 -39.38 2.32 14.66
CA LEU A 718 -37.94 2.17 14.84
C LEU A 718 -37.34 1.30 13.74
N SER A 719 -36.51 1.92 12.89
CA SER A 719 -35.61 1.22 11.98
C SER A 719 -34.26 0.97 12.65
N GLN A 720 -33.69 -0.22 12.41
CA GLN A 720 -32.51 -0.71 13.11
C GLN A 720 -31.41 -1.11 12.12
N TYR A 721 -30.23 -0.52 12.29
CA TYR A 721 -29.02 -0.83 11.55
C TYR A 721 -27.86 -1.07 12.54
N PRO A 722 -27.92 -2.13 13.36
CA PRO A 722 -26.99 -2.34 14.47
C PRO A 722 -25.55 -2.66 14.06
N GLN A 723 -25.27 -3.17 12.84
CA GLN A 723 -23.90 -3.47 12.42
C GLN A 723 -23.06 -2.20 12.26
N ASP A 724 -23.62 -1.18 11.61
CA ASP A 724 -22.96 0.13 11.40
C ASP A 724 -23.50 1.22 12.35
N GLY A 725 -24.45 0.85 13.20
CA GLY A 725 -24.82 1.56 14.41
C GLY A 725 -25.74 2.78 14.22
N TYR A 726 -26.82 2.61 13.46
CA TYR A 726 -27.88 3.61 13.34
C TYR A 726 -29.22 3.07 13.85
N PHE A 727 -29.87 3.86 14.70
CA PHE A 727 -31.24 3.62 15.15
C PHE A 727 -32.08 4.84 14.82
N ILE A 728 -33.07 4.67 13.94
CA ILE A 728 -33.84 5.76 13.38
C ILE A 728 -35.29 5.64 13.86
N PHE A 729 -35.73 6.65 14.60
CA PHE A 729 -37.07 6.75 15.14
C PHE A 729 -37.91 7.68 14.26
N ARG A 730 -39.08 7.20 13.83
CA ARG A 730 -40.02 7.93 12.97
C ARG A 730 -41.42 7.84 13.55
N SER A 731 -42.00 8.99 13.87
CA SER A 731 -43.41 9.05 14.20
C SER A 731 -44.29 8.76 12.97
N PRO A 732 -45.55 8.29 13.13
CA PRO A 732 -46.37 7.77 12.03
C PRO A 732 -46.89 8.83 11.04
N GLU A 733 -46.64 10.11 11.29
CA GLU A 733 -47.03 11.23 10.43
C GLU A 733 -46.25 11.22 9.09
N PRO A 734 -46.71 11.97 8.06
CA PRO A 734 -45.93 12.18 6.84
C PRO A 734 -44.57 12.85 7.15
N PRO A 735 -43.50 12.60 6.36
CA PRO A 735 -42.13 13.01 6.69
C PRO A 735 -41.96 14.46 7.17
N ALA A 736 -42.54 15.44 6.46
CA ALA A 736 -42.48 16.85 6.85
C ALA A 736 -43.21 17.21 8.17
N GLN A 737 -43.93 16.29 8.79
CA GLN A 737 -44.67 16.45 10.05
C GLN A 737 -44.16 15.53 11.15
N GLN A 738 -43.12 14.75 10.88
CA GLN A 738 -42.57 13.79 11.84
C GLN A 738 -41.69 14.46 12.89
N LEU A 739 -41.61 13.80 14.04
CA LEU A 739 -40.47 13.81 14.93
C LEU A 739 -39.57 12.67 14.48
N HIS A 740 -38.44 13.04 13.90
CA HIS A 740 -37.43 12.12 13.39
C HIS A 740 -36.20 12.22 14.28
N SER A 741 -35.83 11.10 14.91
CA SER A 741 -34.63 11.05 15.75
C SER A 741 -33.67 9.97 15.26
N ILE A 742 -32.37 10.24 15.35
CA ILE A 742 -31.33 9.26 15.06
C ILE A 742 -30.48 9.09 16.31
N PHE A 743 -30.30 7.85 16.76
CA PHE A 743 -29.42 7.50 17.87
C PHE A 743 -28.27 6.62 17.39
N LEU A 744 -27.04 6.96 17.84
CA LEU A 744 -25.81 6.44 17.24
C LEU A 744 -25.15 5.39 18.14
N HIS A 745 -25.05 4.17 17.60
CA HIS A 745 -24.20 3.11 18.11
C HIS A 745 -22.86 3.11 17.36
N ARG A 746 -21.76 2.80 18.05
CA ARG A 746 -20.41 2.81 17.48
C ARG A 746 -19.61 1.65 18.08
N SER A 747 -19.86 0.43 17.60
CA SER A 747 -19.03 -0.73 17.96
C SER A 747 -17.58 -0.60 17.46
N PHE A 748 -17.38 0.21 16.41
CA PHE A 748 -16.08 0.64 15.91
C PHE A 748 -16.20 2.06 15.34
N ARG A 749 -15.06 2.64 14.93
CA ARG A 749 -15.01 3.93 14.23
C ARG A 749 -14.60 3.72 12.76
N GLY A 750 -15.49 4.07 11.84
CA GLY A 750 -15.21 4.11 10.41
C GLY A 750 -14.21 5.22 10.02
N PRO A 751 -13.56 5.14 8.84
CA PRO A 751 -12.58 6.13 8.37
C PRO A 751 -13.06 7.60 8.40
N HIS A 752 -14.35 7.80 8.18
CA HIS A 752 -15.02 9.11 8.13
C HIS A 752 -16.01 9.31 9.30
N GLY A 753 -15.95 8.42 10.30
CA GLY A 753 -16.72 8.50 11.53
C GLY A 753 -16.02 9.30 12.62
N HIS A 754 -16.80 9.73 13.60
CA HIS A 754 -16.34 10.48 14.77
C HIS A 754 -16.44 9.60 16.03
N TRP A 755 -15.98 10.12 17.17
CA TRP A 755 -16.22 9.51 18.49
C TRP A 755 -17.55 9.99 19.06
N ASP A 756 -18.63 9.65 18.35
CA ASP A 756 -20.01 10.13 18.53
C ASP A 756 -20.96 9.04 19.08
N GLY A 757 -20.42 7.97 19.66
CA GLY A 757 -21.21 6.92 20.28
C GLY A 757 -22.17 7.49 21.34
N MET A 758 -23.42 7.00 21.36
CA MET A 758 -24.51 7.51 22.21
C MET A 758 -24.95 8.96 21.91
N SER A 759 -24.42 9.60 20.87
CA SER A 759 -24.98 10.86 20.37
C SER A 759 -26.34 10.60 19.73
N PHE A 760 -27.19 11.63 19.73
CA PHE A 760 -28.45 11.62 19.01
C PHE A 760 -28.69 12.95 18.32
N VAL A 761 -29.53 12.94 17.29
CA VAL A 761 -30.05 14.15 16.64
C VAL A 761 -31.56 14.05 16.50
N CYS A 762 -32.24 15.19 16.52
CA CYS A 762 -33.69 15.27 16.34
C CYS A 762 -34.06 16.35 15.34
N HIS A 763 -34.97 16.00 14.44
CA HIS A 763 -35.67 16.92 13.56
C HIS A 763 -37.15 16.89 13.89
N TRP A 764 -37.77 18.05 13.96
CA TRP A 764 -39.19 18.18 14.24
C TRP A 764 -39.88 18.96 13.12
N HIS A 765 -40.85 18.33 12.47
CA HIS A 765 -41.53 18.83 11.27
C HIS A 765 -40.54 19.19 10.15
N GLY A 766 -39.54 18.32 9.94
CA GLY A 766 -38.50 18.49 8.91
C GLY A 766 -37.42 19.54 9.22
N GLU A 767 -37.53 20.26 10.35
CA GLU A 767 -36.55 21.26 10.78
C GLU A 767 -35.61 20.69 11.86
N PRO A 768 -34.29 20.96 11.79
CA PRO A 768 -33.33 20.51 12.79
C PRO A 768 -33.57 21.17 14.15
N VAL A 769 -33.40 20.40 15.23
CA VAL A 769 -33.50 20.90 16.61
C VAL A 769 -32.22 20.59 17.37
N PHE A 770 -31.99 19.29 17.67
CA PHE A 770 -30.76 18.80 18.26
C PHE A 770 -29.91 18.24 17.14
N ILE A 771 -28.72 18.79 16.95
CA ILE A 771 -27.91 18.52 15.77
C ILE A 771 -26.55 17.98 16.15
N ASP A 772 -25.92 17.32 15.17
CA ASP A 772 -24.51 17.03 15.19
C ASP A 772 -23.72 18.24 14.65
N SER A 773 -22.44 18.37 14.98
CA SER A 773 -21.60 19.43 14.41
C SER A 773 -21.25 19.19 12.93
N GLY A 774 -21.20 17.93 12.48
CA GLY A 774 -20.86 17.53 11.11
C GLY A 774 -19.41 17.83 10.68
N GLY A 775 -19.07 17.45 9.46
CA GLY A 775 -17.70 17.51 8.92
C GLY A 775 -17.60 17.00 7.49
N PRO A 776 -16.42 16.84 6.86
CA PRO A 776 -15.12 17.13 7.40
C PRO A 776 -14.92 18.65 7.44
N TYR A 777 -14.33 19.15 8.53
CA TYR A 777 -13.94 20.57 8.60
C TYR A 777 -12.76 20.84 7.66
N LYS A 778 -11.51 20.63 8.09
CA LYS A 778 -10.32 20.71 7.23
C LYS A 778 -9.22 19.80 7.76
N TYR A 779 -8.66 18.94 6.91
CA TYR A 779 -7.65 17.94 7.32
C TYR A 779 -6.37 18.54 7.93
N SER A 780 -5.99 19.76 7.56
CA SER A 780 -4.82 20.44 8.11
C SER A 780 -5.11 21.27 9.37
N ASN A 781 -6.39 21.45 9.73
CA ASN A 781 -6.77 22.31 10.85
C ASN A 781 -6.97 21.44 12.12
N PRO A 782 -6.36 21.81 13.27
CA PRO A 782 -6.49 21.06 14.52
C PRO A 782 -7.93 20.95 15.05
N MET A 783 -8.84 21.90 14.74
CA MET A 783 -10.26 21.83 15.10
C MET A 783 -10.92 20.52 14.65
N ARG A 784 -10.49 19.97 13.49
CA ARG A 784 -10.98 18.66 13.02
C ARG A 784 -10.80 17.58 14.07
N TYR A 785 -9.61 17.51 14.66
CA TYR A 785 -9.19 16.42 15.53
C TYR A 785 -9.49 16.68 17.01
N LYS A 786 -9.50 17.95 17.42
CA LYS A 786 -9.68 18.36 18.82
C LYS A 786 -11.12 18.69 19.18
N TYR A 787 -11.96 19.03 18.20
CA TYR A 787 -13.38 19.33 18.41
C TYR A 787 -14.26 18.39 17.58
N PHE A 788 -14.29 18.55 16.26
CA PHE A 788 -15.32 17.94 15.39
C PHE A 788 -15.38 16.41 15.44
N GLN A 789 -14.23 15.72 15.55
CA GLN A 789 -14.18 14.26 15.62
C GLN A 789 -14.36 13.69 17.03
N THR A 790 -14.54 14.54 18.04
CA THR A 790 -14.58 14.17 19.45
C THR A 790 -15.95 14.42 20.06
N GLN A 791 -16.24 13.84 21.23
CA GLN A 791 -17.50 14.03 21.95
C GLN A 791 -17.89 15.49 22.22
N LEU A 792 -16.94 16.44 22.20
CA LEU A 792 -17.22 17.87 22.41
C LEU A 792 -18.16 18.46 21.37
N ALA A 793 -18.21 17.87 20.19
CA ALA A 793 -18.98 18.31 19.04
C ALA A 793 -20.33 17.58 18.88
N HIS A 794 -20.68 16.72 19.84
CA HIS A 794 -21.79 15.77 19.73
C HIS A 794 -22.69 15.82 20.96
N ASN A 795 -23.92 15.33 20.82
CA ASN A 795 -24.86 15.12 21.94
C ASN A 795 -24.49 13.85 22.73
N ALA A 796 -23.19 13.62 22.89
CA ALA A 796 -22.60 12.41 23.45
C ALA A 796 -22.25 12.61 24.95
N PRO A 797 -22.21 11.52 25.73
CA PRO A 797 -21.76 11.59 27.12
C PRO A 797 -20.27 11.95 27.21
N ILE A 798 -19.89 12.72 28.22
CA ILE A 798 -18.49 13.07 28.49
C ILE A 798 -18.25 13.26 29.99
N PHE A 799 -17.04 12.93 30.45
CA PHE A 799 -16.57 13.25 31.80
C PHE A 799 -15.52 14.35 31.73
N ASP A 800 -15.60 15.35 32.60
CA ASP A 800 -14.56 16.38 32.82
C ASP A 800 -14.15 17.18 31.57
N ARG A 801 -15.03 17.19 30.56
CA ARG A 801 -14.76 17.69 29.20
C ARG A 801 -13.48 17.10 28.60
N ASP A 802 -13.22 15.83 28.90
CA ASP A 802 -12.09 15.06 28.43
C ASP A 802 -12.57 14.03 27.40
N PRO A 803 -12.38 14.26 26.10
CA PRO A 803 -12.87 13.37 25.07
C PRO A 803 -11.97 12.14 24.94
N VAL A 804 -12.57 11.00 24.63
CA VAL A 804 -11.93 9.69 24.56
C VAL A 804 -12.34 8.95 23.29
N ASP A 805 -11.66 7.84 22.99
CA ASP A 805 -12.07 6.90 21.96
C ASP A 805 -13.37 6.19 22.39
N LEU A 806 -14.53 6.81 22.10
CA LEU A 806 -15.83 6.34 22.55
C LEU A 806 -16.43 5.28 21.61
N THR A 807 -16.26 4.01 21.97
CA THR A 807 -17.02 2.89 21.38
C THR A 807 -18.15 2.44 22.30
N THR A 808 -19.25 1.95 21.73
CA THR A 808 -20.43 1.52 22.46
C THR A 808 -20.78 0.06 22.18
N GLN A 809 -21.49 -0.56 23.09
CA GLN A 809 -22.11 -1.89 22.93
C GLN A 809 -23.63 -1.77 23.09
N MET A 810 -24.37 -2.66 22.45
CA MET A 810 -25.81 -2.74 22.65
C MET A 810 -26.16 -3.48 23.93
N LEU A 811 -27.10 -2.93 24.70
CA LEU A 811 -27.64 -3.53 25.92
C LEU A 811 -29.10 -4.00 25.75
N GLY A 812 -29.74 -3.58 24.65
CA GLY A 812 -31.05 -4.08 24.23
C GLY A 812 -31.85 -3.03 23.46
N VAL A 813 -32.92 -3.50 22.83
CA VAL A 813 -33.82 -2.68 22.01
C VAL A 813 -35.26 -3.03 22.36
N LYS A 814 -36.08 -2.00 22.58
CA LYS A 814 -37.53 -2.09 22.74
C LYS A 814 -38.18 -1.52 21.48
N THR A 815 -38.97 -2.33 20.79
CA THR A 815 -39.79 -1.89 19.66
C THR A 815 -41.27 -1.83 20.06
N GLY A 816 -41.97 -0.88 19.47
CA GLY A 816 -43.42 -0.69 19.61
C GLY A 816 -43.93 0.37 18.63
N ASP A 817 -45.24 0.41 18.44
CA ASP A 817 -45.87 1.26 17.42
C ASP A 817 -45.91 2.75 17.81
N ASP A 818 -46.00 3.04 19.12
CA ASP A 818 -46.03 4.41 19.67
C ASP A 818 -44.79 4.72 20.52
N PHE A 819 -44.06 3.70 20.97
CA PHE A 819 -42.86 3.87 21.77
C PHE A 819 -41.81 2.84 21.41
N SER A 820 -40.59 3.30 21.19
CA SER A 820 -39.42 2.45 21.05
C SER A 820 -38.24 3.07 21.80
N ALA A 821 -37.29 2.23 22.19
CA ALA A 821 -36.08 2.67 22.89
C ALA A 821 -34.89 1.76 22.60
N VAL A 822 -33.68 2.30 22.73
CA VAL A 822 -32.42 1.59 22.54
C VAL A 822 -31.52 1.90 23.73
N ALA A 823 -30.93 0.86 24.33
CA ALA A 823 -29.99 0.96 25.44
C ALA A 823 -28.57 0.66 24.94
N LEU A 824 -27.65 1.57 25.19
CA LEU A 824 -26.22 1.42 24.88
C LEU A 824 -25.38 1.56 26.15
N GLY A 825 -24.24 0.87 26.17
CA GLY A 825 -23.22 0.98 27.21
C GLY A 825 -21.85 1.33 26.62
N ALA A 826 -21.01 2.02 27.38
CA ALA A 826 -19.64 2.32 27.01
C ALA A 826 -18.71 2.33 28.23
N ARG A 827 -17.50 1.80 28.05
CA ARG A 827 -16.38 2.00 28.96
C ARG A 827 -15.52 3.15 28.43
N MET A 828 -15.15 4.08 29.30
CA MET A 828 -14.48 5.34 28.93
C MET A 828 -13.08 5.47 29.53
N GLY A 829 -12.54 4.39 30.09
CA GLY A 829 -11.21 4.37 30.74
C GLY A 829 -11.22 4.97 32.16
N ASP A 830 -10.16 4.72 32.92
CA ASP A 830 -9.99 5.17 34.33
C ASP A 830 -11.18 4.82 35.24
N GLY A 831 -11.79 3.65 35.04
CA GLY A 831 -12.95 3.21 35.80
C GLY A 831 -14.24 3.99 35.54
N ARG A 832 -14.29 4.82 34.48
CA ARG A 832 -15.49 5.52 34.01
C ARG A 832 -16.27 4.63 33.03
N SER A 833 -17.58 4.56 33.24
CA SER A 833 -18.52 3.94 32.30
C SER A 833 -19.81 4.75 32.22
N TRP A 834 -20.53 4.56 31.12
CA TRP A 834 -21.81 5.23 30.88
C TRP A 834 -22.81 4.22 30.31
N VAL A 835 -24.05 4.26 30.81
CA VAL A 835 -25.20 3.63 30.17
C VAL A 835 -26.19 4.71 29.77
N ARG A 836 -26.60 4.70 28.50
CA ARG A 836 -27.63 5.60 27.96
C ARG A 836 -28.76 4.79 27.36
N ILE A 837 -29.99 5.12 27.74
CA ILE A 837 -31.21 4.64 27.08
C ILE A 837 -31.84 5.83 26.36
N PHE A 838 -31.99 5.74 25.05
CA PHE A 838 -32.67 6.74 24.23
C PHE A 838 -33.99 6.17 23.73
N GLY A 839 -35.10 6.89 23.91
CA GLY A 839 -36.40 6.48 23.42
C GLY A 839 -37.23 7.63 22.87
N GLN A 840 -38.19 7.30 22.02
CA GLN A 840 -39.14 8.25 21.43
C GLN A 840 -40.57 7.75 21.65
N TYR A 841 -41.46 8.65 22.07
CA TYR A 841 -42.89 8.40 22.24
C TYR A 841 -43.70 9.27 21.26
N GLY A 842 -44.35 8.60 20.31
CA GLY A 842 -45.16 9.21 19.26
C GLY A 842 -44.41 10.32 18.52
N ASN A 843 -45.15 11.39 18.21
CA ASN A 843 -44.65 12.61 17.58
C ASN A 843 -44.42 13.76 18.57
N SER A 844 -44.12 13.44 19.82
CA SER A 844 -44.24 14.43 20.90
C SER A 844 -43.14 14.39 21.94
N HIS A 845 -42.52 13.25 22.23
CA HIS A 845 -41.54 13.17 23.30
C HIS A 845 -40.30 12.36 22.91
N VAL A 846 -39.15 12.83 23.37
CA VAL A 846 -37.90 12.08 23.46
C VAL A 846 -37.56 11.92 24.94
N VAL A 847 -37.10 10.73 25.31
CA VAL A 847 -36.63 10.40 26.66
C VAL A 847 -35.19 9.91 26.59
N VAL A 848 -34.35 10.43 27.49
CA VAL A 848 -32.95 10.02 27.63
C VAL A 848 -32.71 9.66 29.09
N ILE A 849 -32.34 8.41 29.37
CA ILE A 849 -31.93 7.97 30.70
C ILE A 849 -30.41 7.81 30.69
N ASP A 850 -29.73 8.66 31.43
CA ASP A 850 -28.27 8.66 31.56
C ASP A 850 -27.83 8.14 32.93
N ILE A 851 -26.88 7.21 32.92
CA ILE A 851 -26.34 6.56 34.12
C ILE A 851 -24.80 6.59 34.07
N PRO A 852 -24.18 7.70 34.49
CA PRO A 852 -22.72 7.77 34.62
C PRO A 852 -22.24 7.09 35.90
N VAL A 853 -21.26 6.22 35.77
CA VAL A 853 -20.58 5.55 36.90
C VAL A 853 -19.08 5.76 36.79
N SER A 854 -18.43 6.03 37.92
CA SER A 854 -16.98 6.20 38.00
C SER A 854 -16.41 5.54 39.25
N ALA A 855 -15.13 5.16 39.18
CA ALA A 855 -14.35 4.78 40.36
C ALA A 855 -13.99 5.96 41.26
N SER A 856 -13.95 7.18 40.72
CA SER A 856 -13.67 8.41 41.45
C SER A 856 -14.92 9.28 41.55
N SER A 857 -15.16 9.83 42.74
CA SER A 857 -16.23 10.80 42.99
C SER A 857 -15.94 12.18 42.42
N ASP A 858 -14.70 12.44 41.99
CA ASP A 858 -14.27 13.75 41.50
C ASP A 858 -14.61 13.97 40.02
N ASN A 859 -14.91 12.90 39.27
CA ASN A 859 -15.28 13.01 37.86
C ASN A 859 -16.64 13.69 37.71
N LYS A 860 -16.72 14.61 36.75
CA LYS A 860 -17.94 15.38 36.47
C LYS A 860 -18.53 14.95 35.14
N PRO A 861 -19.56 14.08 35.15
CA PRO A 861 -20.29 13.77 33.94
C PRO A 861 -21.14 14.97 33.50
N GLU A 862 -21.14 15.23 32.19
CA GLU A 862 -21.84 16.35 31.58
C GLU A 862 -22.79 15.82 30.50
N PHE A 863 -24.05 16.28 30.52
CA PHE A 863 -24.99 16.09 29.43
C PHE A 863 -24.98 17.33 28.53
N ARG A 864 -24.69 17.13 27.24
CA ARG A 864 -24.51 18.20 26.26
C ARG A 864 -25.59 18.13 25.19
N LEU A 865 -26.16 19.29 24.84
CA LEU A 865 -27.11 19.46 23.74
C LEU A 865 -26.65 20.59 22.80
N HIS A 866 -26.30 20.21 21.59
CA HIS A 866 -26.01 21.10 20.47
C HIS A 866 -27.33 21.41 19.75
N LEU A 867 -27.71 22.69 19.76
CA LEU A 867 -28.93 23.17 19.12
C LEU A 867 -28.63 23.77 17.76
N ASP A 868 -29.57 23.62 16.83
CA ASP A 868 -29.57 24.40 15.59
C ASP A 868 -29.62 25.91 15.90
N PRO A 869 -28.91 26.77 15.15
CA PRO A 869 -28.91 28.21 15.40
C PRO A 869 -30.31 28.86 15.38
N ALA A 870 -31.28 28.26 14.69
CA ALA A 870 -32.66 28.73 14.64
C ALA A 870 -33.48 28.41 15.90
N VAL A 871 -32.95 27.60 16.84
CA VAL A 871 -33.61 27.29 18.11
C VAL A 871 -33.19 28.30 19.16
N GLU A 872 -34.15 28.97 19.79
CA GLU A 872 -33.91 29.83 20.95
C GLU A 872 -34.11 29.04 22.25
N ALA A 873 -33.28 29.33 23.26
CA ALA A 873 -33.34 28.68 24.57
C ALA A 873 -33.42 29.73 25.69
N SER A 874 -34.15 29.42 26.76
CA SER A 874 -34.11 30.18 28.02
C SER A 874 -32.71 30.10 28.66
N GLY A 875 -32.42 31.02 29.59
CA GLY A 875 -31.11 31.07 30.25
C GLY A 875 -30.75 29.82 31.07
N ASP A 876 -31.75 29.02 31.46
CA ASP A 876 -31.60 27.73 32.14
C ASP A 876 -31.73 26.52 31.20
N GLY A 877 -32.01 26.74 29.90
CA GLY A 877 -32.12 25.70 28.87
C GLY A 877 -33.36 24.81 28.95
N HIS A 878 -34.27 25.02 29.92
CA HIS A 878 -35.45 24.18 30.12
C HIS A 878 -36.61 24.50 29.17
N ASP A 879 -36.70 25.74 28.69
CA ASP A 879 -37.68 26.17 27.69
C ASP A 879 -36.96 26.55 26.40
N MET A 880 -37.39 25.95 25.29
CA MET A 880 -36.84 26.20 23.96
C MET A 880 -37.96 26.57 22.98
N THR A 881 -37.61 27.33 21.94
CA THR A 881 -38.52 27.67 20.83
C THR A 881 -37.82 27.39 19.52
N ALA A 882 -38.31 26.38 18.80
CA ALA A 882 -37.90 26.05 17.44
C ALA A 882 -38.89 26.67 16.43
N PRO A 883 -38.56 26.74 15.13
CA PRO A 883 -39.48 27.24 14.10
C PRO A 883 -40.84 26.53 14.09
N ALA A 884 -40.88 25.24 14.44
CA ALA A 884 -42.09 24.43 14.50
C ALA A 884 -42.93 24.63 15.77
N GLY A 885 -42.37 25.20 16.85
CA GLY A 885 -43.10 25.43 18.10
C GLY A 885 -42.24 25.37 19.37
N LYS A 886 -42.91 25.30 20.52
CA LYS A 886 -42.27 25.24 21.84
C LYS A 886 -41.75 23.84 22.15
N ILE A 887 -40.57 23.78 22.75
CA ILE A 887 -39.94 22.57 23.27
C ILE A 887 -39.68 22.77 24.75
N THR A 888 -39.91 21.75 25.58
CA THR A 888 -39.65 21.81 27.02
C THR A 888 -38.83 20.62 27.46
N LEU A 889 -37.84 20.87 28.33
CA LEU A 889 -36.94 19.86 28.87
C LEU A 889 -37.12 19.77 30.39
N GLN A 890 -37.27 18.57 30.91
CA GLN A 890 -37.37 18.28 32.35
C GLN A 890 -36.38 17.19 32.74
N GLN A 891 -35.76 17.32 33.92
CA GLN A 891 -34.84 16.33 34.46
C GLN A 891 -35.28 15.86 35.84
N SER A 892 -35.16 14.56 36.06
CA SER A 892 -35.35 13.92 37.37
C SER A 892 -34.32 12.80 37.54
N SER A 893 -33.93 12.50 38.77
CA SER A 893 -32.94 11.46 39.05
C SER A 893 -33.40 10.55 40.19
N VAL A 894 -33.01 9.29 40.11
CA VAL A 894 -33.16 8.30 41.19
C VAL A 894 -31.79 7.79 41.63
N ASP A 895 -31.62 7.58 42.94
CA ASP A 895 -30.37 7.09 43.53
C ASP A 895 -30.13 5.61 43.20
N LEU A 896 -28.90 5.24 42.88
CA LEU A 896 -28.51 3.84 42.74
C LEU A 896 -27.70 3.37 43.95
N THR A 897 -27.82 2.10 44.29
CA THR A 897 -27.02 1.46 45.34
C THR A 897 -25.58 1.24 44.89
N ALA A 898 -24.67 1.10 45.86
CA ALA A 898 -23.27 0.76 45.58
C ALA A 898 -23.12 -0.58 44.81
N SER A 899 -23.98 -1.57 45.08
CA SER A 899 -23.98 -2.83 44.34
C SER A 899 -24.42 -2.68 42.89
N GLU A 900 -25.42 -1.83 42.61
CA GLU A 900 -25.91 -1.60 41.25
C GLU A 900 -24.90 -0.82 40.41
N THR A 901 -24.27 0.21 41.00
CA THR A 901 -23.19 0.96 40.33
C THR A 901 -21.99 0.07 40.03
N GLN A 902 -21.66 -0.85 40.93
CA GLN A 902 -20.64 -1.86 40.69
C GLN A 902 -21.06 -2.84 39.57
N ALA A 903 -22.32 -3.28 39.53
CA ALA A 903 -22.83 -4.14 38.47
C ALA A 903 -22.75 -3.46 37.09
N LEU A 904 -23.12 -2.18 36.99
CA LEU A 904 -23.00 -1.39 35.75
C LEU A 904 -21.56 -1.28 35.25
N ARG A 905 -20.58 -1.13 36.15
CA ARG A 905 -19.16 -1.09 35.78
C ARG A 905 -18.62 -2.43 35.29
N HIS A 906 -19.03 -3.52 35.93
CA HIS A 906 -18.56 -4.87 35.59
C HIS A 906 -19.31 -5.51 34.43
N GLY A 907 -20.59 -5.18 34.22
CA GLY A 907 -21.48 -5.82 33.26
C GLY A 907 -21.35 -5.34 31.82
N LEU A 908 -20.48 -4.38 31.53
CA LEU A 908 -20.12 -3.98 30.17
C LEU A 908 -18.95 -4.83 29.65
N ASP A 909 -18.84 -5.06 28.34
CA ASP A 909 -17.73 -5.81 27.75
C ASP A 909 -16.43 -4.99 27.80
N GLY A 910 -15.28 -5.67 27.90
CA GLY A 910 -13.95 -5.04 27.99
C GLY A 910 -13.39 -4.93 29.42
N HIS A 911 -12.18 -4.39 29.56
CA HIS A 911 -11.50 -4.21 30.85
C HIS A 911 -11.83 -2.84 31.48
N GLU A 912 -12.00 -2.78 32.81
CA GLU A 912 -12.29 -1.51 33.54
C GLU A 912 -11.19 -0.47 33.42
N ASN A 913 -9.97 -0.96 33.27
CA ASN A 913 -8.77 -0.16 33.11
C ASN A 913 -8.24 -0.24 31.69
N ALA A 914 -9.12 -0.39 30.69
CA ALA A 914 -8.74 -0.20 29.29
C ALA A 914 -8.05 1.16 29.13
N ALA A 915 -7.07 1.25 28.23
CA ALA A 915 -6.24 2.43 28.09
C ALA A 915 -7.10 3.68 27.86
N HIS A 916 -6.99 4.65 28.77
CA HIS A 916 -7.58 5.96 28.60
C HIS A 916 -6.77 6.76 27.57
N ILE A 917 -7.35 6.98 26.39
CA ILE A 917 -6.77 7.82 25.34
C ILE A 917 -7.51 9.14 25.35
N SER A 918 -6.94 10.12 26.05
CA SER A 918 -7.48 11.49 26.10
C SER A 918 -7.16 12.26 24.81
N HIS A 919 -8.17 12.95 24.27
CA HIS A 919 -8.03 13.91 23.18
C HIS A 919 -8.04 15.36 23.67
N LYS A 920 -7.96 15.58 24.99
CA LYS A 920 -7.92 16.91 25.57
C LYS A 920 -6.74 17.70 25.01
N ALA A 921 -6.99 18.93 24.58
CA ALA A 921 -5.93 19.79 24.07
C ALA A 921 -4.97 20.18 25.21
N THR A 922 -3.68 19.98 24.98
CA THR A 922 -2.61 20.48 25.85
C THR A 922 -2.48 22.00 25.76
N ASP A 923 -1.81 22.63 26.72
CA ASP A 923 -1.59 24.08 26.70
C ASP A 923 -0.86 24.55 25.42
N ASP A 924 0.12 23.78 24.95
CA ASP A 924 0.84 24.06 23.69
C ASP A 924 -0.08 23.94 22.46
N GLU A 925 -0.98 22.94 22.43
CA GLU A 925 -1.95 22.79 21.35
C GLU A 925 -3.02 23.88 21.38
N ARG A 926 -3.44 24.34 22.57
CA ARG A 926 -4.37 25.47 22.73
C ARG A 926 -3.77 26.79 22.25
N ALA A 927 -2.44 26.93 22.26
CA ALA A 927 -1.76 28.09 21.70
C ALA A 927 -1.71 28.08 20.15
N HIS A 928 -2.20 27.03 19.48
CA HIS A 928 -2.20 26.96 18.02
C HIS A 928 -3.21 27.95 17.43
N PRO A 929 -2.81 28.82 16.47
CA PRO A 929 -3.66 29.92 15.99
C PRO A 929 -4.94 29.48 15.26
N ASP A 930 -4.97 28.25 14.73
CA ASP A 930 -6.14 27.67 14.07
C ASP A 930 -7.09 26.91 15.02
N LEU A 931 -6.81 26.88 16.33
CA LEU A 931 -7.71 26.32 17.34
C LEU A 931 -8.43 27.48 18.03
N GLU A 932 -9.77 27.43 18.06
CA GLU A 932 -10.57 28.51 18.67
C GLU A 932 -10.40 28.54 20.19
N ASP A 933 -10.36 29.75 20.75
CA ASP A 933 -10.44 29.92 22.20
C ASP A 933 -11.78 29.37 22.71
N ASP A 934 -11.73 28.70 23.87
CA ASP A 934 -12.88 28.10 24.55
C ASP A 934 -13.70 27.13 23.67
N PHE A 935 -13.08 26.48 22.68
CA PHE A 935 -13.76 25.58 21.76
C PHE A 935 -14.49 24.43 22.46
N ASP A 936 -14.01 24.02 23.64
CA ASP A 936 -14.57 22.96 24.47
C ASP A 936 -15.85 23.36 25.22
N THR A 937 -16.19 24.64 25.21
CA THR A 937 -17.41 25.20 25.83
C THR A 937 -18.35 25.86 24.83
N ARG A 938 -18.05 25.75 23.54
CA ARG A 938 -18.82 26.34 22.43
C ARG A 938 -19.36 25.24 21.51
N SER A 939 -20.27 25.62 20.62
CA SER A 939 -20.80 24.75 19.58
C SER A 939 -20.43 25.32 18.21
N PHE A 940 -19.89 24.48 17.33
CA PHE A 940 -19.58 24.82 15.95
C PHE A 940 -20.20 23.81 15.01
N ILE A 941 -20.78 24.29 13.92
CA ILE A 941 -21.56 23.48 13.00
C ILE A 941 -21.07 23.71 11.58
N THR A 942 -21.06 22.64 10.76
CA THR A 942 -20.65 22.69 9.36
C THR A 942 -21.85 22.59 8.41
N TYR A 943 -22.25 23.72 7.82
CA TYR A 943 -23.22 23.76 6.70
C TYR A 943 -22.55 23.88 5.33
N LYS A 944 -21.30 24.36 5.28
CA LYS A 944 -20.52 24.60 4.07
C LYS A 944 -19.09 24.11 4.23
N ASP A 945 -18.43 23.83 3.11
CA ASP A 945 -17.08 23.26 3.11
C ASP A 945 -16.07 24.14 3.86
N ASN A 946 -15.46 23.59 4.90
CA ASN A 946 -14.45 24.25 5.73
C ASN A 946 -14.92 25.58 6.36
N GLU A 947 -16.24 25.78 6.56
CA GLU A 947 -16.81 26.94 7.25
C GLU A 947 -17.44 26.51 8.57
N MET A 948 -17.06 27.17 9.68
CA MET A 948 -17.69 26.98 10.99
C MET A 948 -18.77 28.04 11.20
N VAL A 949 -19.99 27.60 11.47
CA VAL A 949 -21.07 28.44 11.97
C VAL A 949 -21.20 28.22 13.47
N GLU A 950 -21.24 29.29 14.25
CA GLU A 950 -21.44 29.18 15.69
C GLU A 950 -22.86 28.70 15.99
N GLY A 951 -22.95 27.60 16.72
CA GLY A 951 -24.18 27.01 17.21
C GLY A 951 -24.49 27.45 18.64
N LYS A 952 -25.48 26.77 19.24
CA LYS A 952 -25.78 26.93 20.68
C LYS A 952 -25.51 25.62 21.39
N LEU A 953 -24.92 25.72 22.58
CA LEU A 953 -24.61 24.59 23.45
C LEU A 953 -25.35 24.76 24.77
N LEU A 954 -26.12 23.76 25.17
CA LEU A 954 -26.63 23.62 26.54
C LEU A 954 -25.86 22.50 27.24
N THR A 955 -25.48 22.74 28.48
CA THR A 955 -24.82 21.75 29.34
C THR A 955 -25.59 21.60 30.64
N PHE A 956 -25.87 20.35 31.02
CA PHE A 956 -26.56 20.02 32.26
C PHE A 956 -25.68 19.09 33.09
N ASP A 957 -25.64 19.33 34.40
CA ASP A 957 -24.95 18.43 35.34
C ASP A 957 -25.75 17.14 35.49
N ILE A 958 -25.08 16.00 35.30
CA ILE A 958 -25.64 14.70 35.64
C ILE A 958 -24.99 14.22 36.95
N PRO A 959 -25.74 13.79 37.96
CA PRO A 959 -25.13 13.23 39.16
C PRO A 959 -24.53 11.84 38.89
N LEU A 960 -23.32 11.61 39.40
CA LEU A 960 -22.71 10.27 39.45
C LEU A 960 -23.60 9.29 40.24
N ALA A 961 -23.55 8.01 39.87
CA ALA A 961 -24.22 6.94 40.62
C ALA A 961 -25.75 7.13 40.76
N ARG A 962 -26.35 7.86 39.82
CA ARG A 962 -27.79 8.04 39.70
C ARG A 962 -28.23 7.74 38.29
N ALA A 963 -29.47 7.30 38.13
CA ALA A 963 -30.11 7.27 36.83
C ALA A 963 -30.91 8.56 36.66
N THR A 964 -30.57 9.35 35.64
CA THR A 964 -31.19 10.65 35.35
C THR A 964 -32.04 10.55 34.11
N LEU A 965 -33.35 10.74 34.26
CA LEU A 965 -34.31 10.85 33.17
C LEU A 965 -34.38 12.31 32.72
N THR A 966 -34.03 12.54 31.46
CA THR A 966 -34.30 13.78 30.72
C THR A 966 -35.47 13.55 29.78
N THR A 967 -36.55 14.28 29.96
CA THR A 967 -37.74 14.25 29.09
C THR A 967 -37.80 15.52 28.28
N ILE A 968 -37.88 15.38 26.96
CA ILE A 968 -37.96 16.50 26.00
C ILE A 968 -39.30 16.41 25.27
N ALA A 969 -40.19 17.36 25.53
CA ALA A 969 -41.50 17.44 24.88
C ALA A 969 -41.47 18.46 23.73
N PHE A 970 -41.97 18.06 22.57
CA PHE A 970 -42.14 18.85 21.35
C PHE A 970 -43.62 19.22 21.21
N GLY A 971 -43.97 20.46 21.55
CA GLY A 971 -45.35 20.93 21.62
C GLY A 971 -45.98 20.83 23.02
N PRO A 972 -47.33 20.83 23.13
CA PRO A 972 -48.02 20.79 24.42
C PRO A 972 -47.72 19.50 25.19
N GLN A 973 -47.48 19.63 26.51
CA GLN A 973 -47.28 18.47 27.39
C GLN A 973 -48.60 17.71 27.59
N THR A 974 -48.79 16.65 26.83
CA THR A 974 -49.98 15.78 26.91
C THR A 974 -49.77 14.53 27.78
N ALA A 975 -48.52 14.22 28.14
CA ALA A 975 -48.16 13.09 29.00
C ALA A 975 -46.97 13.44 29.91
N GLY A 976 -46.98 12.93 31.14
CA GLY A 976 -45.85 12.96 32.06
C GLY A 976 -45.00 11.69 31.94
N PHE A 977 -43.71 11.80 32.26
CA PHE A 977 -42.79 10.67 32.31
C PHE A 977 -42.04 10.68 33.64
N SER A 978 -41.97 9.52 34.29
CA SER A 978 -41.28 9.33 35.54
C SER A 978 -40.40 8.07 35.49
N LEU A 979 -39.33 8.07 36.29
CA LEU A 979 -38.42 6.94 36.41
C LEU A 979 -38.60 6.31 37.79
N LEU A 980 -39.00 5.05 37.83
CA LEU A 980 -39.13 4.27 39.06
C LEU A 980 -37.91 3.37 39.24
N HIS A 981 -37.41 3.28 40.48
CA HIS A 981 -36.32 2.38 40.86
C HIS A 981 -36.76 1.48 42.00
N GLU A 982 -36.97 0.20 41.69
CA GLU A 982 -37.40 -0.80 42.66
C GLU A 982 -36.70 -2.14 42.39
N ASN A 983 -36.19 -2.80 43.44
CA ASN A 983 -35.64 -4.16 43.38
C ASN A 983 -34.56 -4.39 42.30
N GLY A 984 -33.67 -3.42 42.03
CA GLY A 984 -32.66 -3.57 40.98
C GLY A 984 -33.13 -3.23 39.56
N GLN A 985 -34.34 -2.72 39.40
CA GLN A 985 -34.95 -2.45 38.11
C GLN A 985 -35.29 -0.97 37.98
N LEU A 986 -34.91 -0.38 36.85
CA LEU A 986 -35.34 0.95 36.43
C LEU A 986 -36.51 0.80 35.46
N SER A 987 -37.63 1.44 35.76
CA SER A 987 -38.83 1.39 34.90
C SER A 987 -39.22 2.80 34.48
N LEU A 988 -39.32 3.03 33.17
CA LEU A 988 -39.86 4.27 32.63
C LEU A 988 -41.38 4.16 32.61
N VAL A 989 -42.05 5.07 33.32
CA VAL A 989 -43.51 5.11 33.42
C VAL A 989 -44.04 6.35 32.71
N ARG A 990 -45.05 6.16 31.88
CA ARG A 990 -45.85 7.23 31.27
C ARG A 990 -47.10 7.46 32.11
N GLU A 991 -47.39 8.71 32.39
CA GLU A 991 -48.58 9.16 33.13
C GLU A 991 -49.43 10.03 32.20
N ALA A 992 -50.63 9.53 31.84
CA ALA A 992 -51.55 10.25 30.97
C ALA A 992 -53.00 9.96 31.40
N ASP A 993 -53.84 11.00 31.44
CA ASP A 993 -55.28 10.89 31.72
C ASP A 993 -55.65 10.09 33.00
N GLY A 994 -54.78 10.14 34.02
CA GLY A 994 -54.98 9.41 35.29
C GLY A 994 -54.62 7.92 35.24
N ALA A 995 -54.01 7.43 34.16
CA ALA A 995 -53.45 6.09 34.03
C ALA A 995 -51.92 6.14 34.00
N SER A 996 -51.29 5.11 34.60
CA SER A 996 -49.84 4.89 34.57
C SER A 996 -49.50 3.64 33.78
N GLU A 997 -48.57 3.74 32.83
CA GLU A 997 -48.13 2.65 31.97
C GLU A 997 -46.60 2.51 32.02
N THR A 998 -46.09 1.31 32.32
CA THR A 998 -44.65 1.04 32.21
C THR A 998 -44.28 0.79 30.75
N LEU A 999 -43.47 1.68 30.17
CA LEU A 999 -43.07 1.61 28.76
C LEU A 999 -41.86 0.70 28.52
N LEU A 1000 -40.89 0.75 29.44
CA LEU A 1000 -39.72 -0.13 29.43
C LEU A 1000 -39.24 -0.41 30.85
N SER A 1001 -38.45 -1.46 30.98
CA SER A 1001 -37.67 -1.76 32.16
C SER A 1001 -36.23 -2.09 31.80
N PHE A 1002 -35.30 -1.65 32.64
CA PHE A 1002 -33.87 -1.93 32.53
C PHE A 1002 -33.38 -2.59 33.81
N SER A 1003 -32.76 -3.76 33.68
CA SER A 1003 -32.21 -4.53 34.79
C SER A 1003 -30.80 -4.04 35.09
N LEU A 1004 -30.59 -3.43 36.27
CA LEU A 1004 -29.28 -3.00 36.72
C LEU A 1004 -28.33 -4.18 37.00
N PRO A 1005 -28.77 -5.32 37.59
CA PRO A 1005 -27.88 -6.47 37.83
C PRO A 1005 -27.36 -7.13 36.55
N THR A 1006 -28.19 -7.20 35.51
CA THR A 1006 -27.79 -7.84 34.23
C THR A 1006 -27.34 -6.83 33.18
N VAL A 1007 -27.42 -5.53 33.46
CA VAL A 1007 -27.08 -4.42 32.57
C VAL A 1007 -27.73 -4.59 31.19
N ALA A 1008 -29.04 -4.86 31.20
CA ALA A 1008 -29.78 -5.18 29.98
C ALA A 1008 -31.17 -4.57 29.99
N LEU A 1009 -31.63 -4.18 28.80
CA LEU A 1009 -33.03 -3.82 28.58
C LEU A 1009 -33.88 -5.09 28.56
N GLY A 1010 -34.95 -5.11 29.36
CA GLY A 1010 -35.86 -6.26 29.52
C GLY A 1010 -36.99 -6.33 28.51
#